data_AF-A0A9N8HBG0-F1
#
_entry.id   AF-A0A9N8HBG0-F1
#
_cell.length_a   1.000
_cell.length_b   1.000
_cell.length_c   1.000
_cell.angle_alpha   90.00
_cell.angle_beta   90.00
_cell.angle_gamma   90.00
#
_symmetry.space_group_name_H-M   'P 1'
#
loop_
_entity.id
_entity.type
_entity.pdbx_description
1 polymer ?
#
loop_
_entity_poly.entity_id
_entity_poly.type
_entity_poly.pdbx_seq_one_letter_code
_entity_poly.pdbx_strand_id
1 'polypeptide(L)'
;MSIELRSLNSIRNATQALTAGDYSTASRLNLRLFTSYFTSATTDQYEEHLVTFMESLDASTRQLDSLDIRPTISDMKHSKDCLLPVRALATAIEKASSLEVLYMVNLCLVGSKQDFERLAVALQGCVRLKKFYYACGTRLITTNDEHSNDDDDDEAISPISGVLETLGKNFALESVEMYFGTDLGKLSLSTLTSLGRPIWLNKLWICTRDFSDEETVALVNGLTTSAKEHLTSLFLCTKGLATNGSKALADFLATRRPNLIDIHLVINSIDTTTASAETVLRTLTRGLGESLCTSMRLAFPSVHMSEALVHLRAMLRGNYGVAKLQLEKCKSDSSKRIKTTDEECDFLIKANKLGRGDLFQRDNNDSSFPTEEEGECTWMTLFGATEGSLDNIYYLVRSHPNEFATMGLHDCSENMVPTTRVMKNLLRQSIESFGRKAVVIDSALTRTGRARTAAINTAVDRIELALSNEMEDTAASIVGDTEALLSTETRLLKKRMESESANLSSQLKLTKQSLKQSMAGKVQAQTTEMKCFIEGQTQAVQSYMDSALPVNLNVFSREVQDNLRVGIESALAEQTTELDAVVKSALAEQEMTTEAMFKSVLTKREKMAETKLKKALAEQEKAMETKFKAELAGHKDGLVQIQSSLLAMKDDAKVHSDRNGSSISVLLVVVAILVIVSLFLAAGVASLLFLIYTNRADELRSWLERLVHDM
;
A
#
# COMPACT_ATOMS: atom_id res chain seq x y z
N MET A 1 -15.15 18.78 15.82
CA MET A 1 -15.59 19.34 17.10
C MET A 1 -15.31 18.33 18.20
N SER A 2 -14.98 18.74 19.44
CA SER A 2 -14.74 17.82 20.56
C SER A 2 -15.72 18.08 21.71
N ILE A 3 -16.35 17.02 22.24
CA ILE A 3 -17.17 17.06 23.47
C ILE A 3 -16.47 16.18 24.50
N GLU A 4 -16.28 16.70 25.70
CA GLU A 4 -15.70 15.94 26.80
C GLU A 4 -16.75 15.67 27.89
N LEU A 5 -16.96 14.39 28.19
CA LEU A 5 -17.90 13.91 29.19
C LEU A 5 -17.11 13.52 30.44
N ARG A 6 -17.12 14.40 31.44
CA ARG A 6 -16.38 14.24 32.72
C ARG A 6 -17.23 13.77 33.89
N SER A 7 -18.54 13.96 33.80
CA SER A 7 -19.51 13.74 34.86
C SER A 7 -20.94 13.74 34.32
N LEU A 8 -21.91 13.34 35.14
CA LEU A 8 -23.32 13.43 34.80
C LEU A 8 -23.76 14.84 34.38
N ASN A 9 -23.29 15.88 35.08
CA ASN A 9 -23.61 17.27 34.73
C ASN A 9 -23.03 17.65 33.36
N SER A 10 -21.83 17.18 33.03
CA SER A 10 -21.25 17.42 31.70
C SER A 10 -22.05 16.74 30.58
N ILE A 11 -22.58 15.52 30.82
CA ILE A 11 -23.46 14.83 29.88
C ILE A 11 -24.73 15.64 29.66
N ARG A 12 -25.41 16.05 30.74
CA ARG A 12 -26.65 16.86 30.64
C ARG A 12 -26.43 18.18 29.93
N ASN A 13 -25.34 18.89 30.23
CA ASN A 13 -25.01 20.16 29.57
C ASN A 13 -24.71 19.94 28.08
N ALA A 14 -23.97 18.88 27.73
CA ALA A 14 -23.68 18.55 26.34
C ALA A 14 -24.95 18.14 25.57
N THR A 15 -25.87 17.41 26.21
CA THR A 15 -27.20 17.09 25.65
C THR A 15 -28.00 18.36 25.39
N GLN A 16 -28.07 19.30 26.35
CA GLN A 16 -28.78 20.57 26.17
C GLN A 16 -28.19 21.39 25.02
N ALA A 17 -26.86 21.47 24.91
CA ALA A 17 -26.19 22.17 23.82
C ALA A 17 -26.45 21.53 22.46
N LEU A 18 -26.50 20.18 22.39
CA LEU A 18 -26.95 19.47 21.20
C LEU A 18 -28.39 19.87 20.85
N THR A 19 -29.33 19.72 21.78
CA THR A 19 -30.75 20.05 21.54
C THR A 19 -30.96 21.52 21.15
N ALA A 20 -30.13 22.44 21.66
CA ALA A 20 -30.14 23.85 21.29
C ALA A 20 -29.61 24.13 19.86
N GLY A 21 -29.01 23.13 19.20
CA GLY A 21 -28.46 23.24 17.85
C GLY A 21 -27.05 23.83 17.80
N ASP A 22 -26.36 23.95 18.94
CA ASP A 22 -25.01 24.53 19.04
C ASP A 22 -23.98 23.80 18.16
N TYR A 23 -24.29 22.55 17.82
CA TYR A 23 -23.42 21.65 17.05
C TYR A 23 -23.99 21.27 15.69
N SER A 24 -25.01 22.00 15.21
CA SER A 24 -25.73 21.67 13.98
C SER A 24 -24.89 21.67 12.69
N THR A 25 -23.75 22.36 12.72
CA THR A 25 -22.82 22.47 11.58
C THR A 25 -21.64 21.50 11.68
N ALA A 26 -21.55 20.70 12.75
CA ALA A 26 -20.42 19.81 12.97
C ALA A 26 -20.55 18.54 12.12
N SER A 27 -19.71 18.39 11.10
CA SER A 27 -19.59 17.15 10.32
C SER A 27 -18.69 16.08 10.98
N ARG A 28 -17.92 16.46 12.00
CA ARG A 28 -17.03 15.57 12.76
C ARG A 28 -17.17 15.79 14.25
N LEU A 29 -17.43 14.73 14.98
CA LEU A 29 -17.56 14.73 16.44
C LEU A 29 -16.52 13.81 17.08
N ASN A 30 -15.73 14.38 17.99
CA ASN A 30 -14.79 13.66 18.83
C ASN A 30 -15.35 13.64 20.26
N LEU A 31 -15.80 12.48 20.73
CA LEU A 31 -16.31 12.26 22.07
C LEU A 31 -15.19 11.76 22.98
N ARG A 32 -14.86 12.53 24.01
CA ARG A 32 -13.85 12.22 25.01
C ARG A 32 -14.52 11.78 26.30
N LEU A 33 -14.30 10.54 26.71
CA LEU A 33 -14.85 9.98 27.94
C LEU A 33 -13.83 10.10 29.08
N PHE A 34 -14.19 10.67 30.23
CA PHE A 34 -13.28 10.77 31.36
C PHE A 34 -13.25 9.45 32.12
N THR A 35 -12.17 8.69 31.97
CA THR A 35 -12.02 7.31 32.43
C THR A 35 -12.53 7.11 33.86
N SER A 36 -12.08 7.93 34.84
CA SER A 36 -12.47 7.75 36.25
C SER A 36 -13.98 7.79 36.52
N TYR A 37 -14.76 8.46 35.68
CA TYR A 37 -16.22 8.47 35.80
C TYR A 37 -16.86 7.21 35.19
N PHE A 38 -16.32 6.75 34.05
CA PHE A 38 -16.82 5.58 33.31
C PHE A 38 -16.23 4.24 33.79
N THR A 39 -15.39 4.26 34.82
CA THR A 39 -14.82 3.06 35.46
C THR A 39 -15.55 2.60 36.71
N SER A 40 -16.00 3.56 37.53
CA SER A 40 -16.41 3.31 38.93
C SER A 40 -17.92 3.24 39.11
N ALA A 41 -18.69 3.71 38.15
CA ALA A 41 -20.15 3.73 38.22
C ALA A 41 -20.70 2.40 37.69
N THR A 42 -21.77 1.89 38.32
CA THR A 42 -22.55 0.82 37.70
C THR A 42 -23.11 1.33 36.38
N THR A 43 -23.08 0.50 35.34
CA THR A 43 -23.46 0.86 33.96
C THR A 43 -24.80 1.62 33.92
N ASP A 44 -25.76 1.16 34.72
CA ASP A 44 -27.10 1.73 34.89
C ASP A 44 -27.11 3.23 35.26
N GLN A 45 -26.12 3.73 36.02
CA GLN A 45 -26.15 5.11 36.54
C GLN A 45 -26.00 6.18 35.46
N TYR A 46 -25.27 5.88 34.38
CA TYR A 46 -24.99 6.84 33.32
C TYR A 46 -25.47 6.35 31.95
N GLU A 47 -25.85 5.08 31.80
CA GLU A 47 -26.33 4.54 30.53
C GLU A 47 -27.53 5.33 29.98
N GLU A 48 -28.61 5.51 30.75
CA GLU A 48 -29.80 6.24 30.28
C GLU A 48 -29.47 7.69 29.90
N HIS A 49 -28.55 8.33 30.63
CA HIS A 49 -28.08 9.67 30.31
C HIS A 49 -27.21 9.71 29.03
N LEU A 50 -26.36 8.70 28.81
CA LEU A 50 -25.62 8.54 27.56
C LEU A 50 -26.55 8.21 26.39
N VAL A 51 -27.54 7.35 26.57
CA VAL A 51 -28.55 7.04 25.54
C VAL A 51 -29.27 8.34 25.14
N THR A 52 -29.76 9.12 26.11
CA THR A 52 -30.42 10.41 25.86
C THR A 52 -29.49 11.40 25.13
N PHE A 53 -28.22 11.45 25.52
CA PHE A 53 -27.20 12.26 24.83
C PHE A 53 -27.00 11.80 23.38
N MET A 54 -26.86 10.49 23.17
CA MET A 54 -26.65 9.88 21.86
C MET A 54 -27.87 10.03 20.94
N GLU A 55 -29.09 9.97 21.47
CA GLU A 55 -30.32 10.29 20.73
C GLU A 55 -30.36 11.75 20.28
N SER A 56 -29.85 12.67 21.12
CA SER A 56 -29.82 14.10 20.81
C SER A 56 -28.81 14.46 19.71
N LEU A 57 -27.89 13.55 19.37
CA LEU A 57 -27.03 13.70 18.19
C LEU A 57 -27.86 13.73 16.91
N ASP A 58 -28.93 12.94 16.78
CA ASP A 58 -29.77 12.84 15.57
C ASP A 58 -30.31 14.20 15.09
N ALA A 59 -30.96 14.92 16.00
CA ALA A 59 -31.64 16.18 15.70
C ALA A 59 -30.65 17.26 15.23
N SER A 60 -29.42 17.18 15.69
CA SER A 60 -28.39 18.21 15.53
C SER A 60 -27.44 17.85 14.40
N THR A 61 -27.14 16.57 14.19
CA THR A 61 -26.00 16.13 13.37
C THR A 61 -26.41 15.21 12.22
N ARG A 62 -27.50 15.52 11.49
CA ARG A 62 -27.86 14.81 10.23
C ARG A 62 -26.71 14.74 9.20
N GLN A 63 -25.70 15.61 9.36
CA GLN A 63 -24.49 15.69 8.55
C GLN A 63 -23.24 15.07 9.23
N LEU A 64 -23.42 14.26 10.28
CA LEU A 64 -22.29 13.63 10.96
C LEU A 64 -21.65 12.58 10.05
N ASP A 65 -20.53 12.94 9.44
CA ASP A 65 -19.77 12.06 8.56
C ASP A 65 -18.67 11.31 9.34
N SER A 66 -18.28 11.79 10.53
CA SER A 66 -17.25 11.15 11.36
C SER A 66 -17.59 11.19 12.84
N LEU A 67 -17.56 10.03 13.48
CA LEU A 67 -17.69 9.87 14.93
C LEU A 67 -16.43 9.21 15.50
N ASP A 68 -15.81 9.85 16.48
CA ASP A 68 -14.58 9.39 17.11
C ASP A 68 -14.74 9.35 18.63
N ILE A 69 -14.75 8.15 19.22
CA ILE A 69 -14.96 7.94 20.65
C ILE A 69 -13.71 7.35 21.26
N ARG A 70 -13.18 8.03 22.28
CA ARG A 70 -11.95 7.62 22.97
C ARG A 70 -11.92 8.18 24.40
N PRO A 71 -11.13 7.58 25.31
CA PRO A 71 -10.94 8.16 26.63
C PRO A 71 -10.17 9.49 26.55
N THR A 72 -10.29 10.27 27.62
CA THR A 72 -9.54 11.52 27.80
C THR A 72 -8.07 11.22 28.13
N ILE A 73 -7.83 10.21 28.98
CA ILE A 73 -6.51 9.72 29.32
C ILE A 73 -6.21 8.56 28.37
N SER A 74 -5.22 8.72 27.50
CA SER A 74 -4.90 7.76 26.44
C SER A 74 -3.95 6.64 26.87
N ASP A 75 -3.76 6.41 28.18
CA ASP A 75 -2.88 5.32 28.61
C ASP A 75 -3.52 3.98 28.21
N MET A 76 -2.86 3.30 27.27
CA MET A 76 -3.27 2.00 26.74
C MET A 76 -3.45 0.95 27.85
N LYS A 77 -2.78 1.12 29.00
CA LYS A 77 -2.91 0.19 30.14
C LYS A 77 -4.29 0.22 30.79
N HIS A 78 -5.03 1.32 30.65
CA HIS A 78 -6.34 1.54 31.27
C HIS A 78 -7.50 1.51 30.26
N SER A 79 -7.25 1.06 29.03
CA SER A 79 -8.26 0.95 27.97
C SER A 79 -9.42 0.03 28.35
N LYS A 80 -9.16 -1.02 29.15
CA LYS A 80 -10.16 -1.95 29.68
C LYS A 80 -11.12 -1.28 30.67
N ASP A 81 -10.75 -0.13 31.21
CA ASP A 81 -11.45 0.47 32.35
C ASP A 81 -12.56 1.44 31.87
N CYS A 82 -12.41 2.10 30.72
CA CYS A 82 -13.40 3.07 30.23
C CYS A 82 -14.61 2.39 29.56
N LEU A 83 -15.70 2.22 30.30
CA LEU A 83 -16.90 1.53 29.83
C LEU A 83 -17.77 2.41 28.93
N LEU A 84 -18.14 1.91 27.75
CA LEU A 84 -19.12 2.51 26.84
C LEU A 84 -20.31 1.54 26.64
N PRO A 85 -21.54 1.92 27.07
CA PRO A 85 -22.71 1.09 26.87
C PRO A 85 -23.02 0.93 25.37
N VAL A 86 -23.10 -0.32 24.92
CA VAL A 86 -23.36 -0.66 23.50
C VAL A 86 -24.73 -0.13 23.05
N ARG A 87 -25.72 -0.14 23.95
CA ARG A 87 -27.06 0.42 23.69
C ARG A 87 -27.00 1.90 23.29
N ALA A 88 -26.21 2.70 24.00
CA ALA A 88 -26.03 4.12 23.71
C ALA A 88 -25.32 4.31 22.36
N LEU A 89 -24.26 3.54 22.10
CA LEU A 89 -23.53 3.57 20.83
C LEU A 89 -24.42 3.17 19.64
N ALA A 90 -25.17 2.07 19.76
CA ALA A 90 -26.09 1.62 18.73
C ALA A 90 -27.12 2.71 18.40
N THR A 91 -27.66 3.36 19.43
CA THR A 91 -28.64 4.44 19.28
C THR A 91 -28.05 5.64 18.53
N ALA A 92 -26.80 6.03 18.79
CA ALA A 92 -26.12 7.08 18.02
C ALA A 92 -25.98 6.69 16.53
N ILE A 93 -25.58 5.44 16.26
CA ILE A 93 -25.29 4.97 14.90
C ILE A 93 -26.57 4.81 14.08
N GLU A 94 -27.68 4.34 14.66
CA GLU A 94 -28.99 4.23 14.00
C GLU A 94 -29.45 5.55 13.38
N LYS A 95 -29.03 6.66 13.98
CA LYS A 95 -29.38 8.02 13.58
C LYS A 95 -28.37 8.66 12.64
N ALA A 96 -27.13 8.18 12.65
CA ALA A 96 -26.04 8.69 11.84
C ALA A 96 -26.02 8.07 10.42
N SER A 97 -27.10 8.26 9.65
CA SER A 97 -27.21 7.73 8.26
C SER A 97 -26.12 8.25 7.30
N SER A 98 -25.52 9.41 7.60
CA SER A 98 -24.43 10.00 6.83
C SER A 98 -23.03 9.53 7.23
N LEU A 99 -22.92 8.68 8.27
CA LEU A 99 -21.63 8.30 8.86
C LEU A 99 -20.73 7.62 7.84
N GLU A 100 -19.56 8.23 7.57
CA GLU A 100 -18.52 7.67 6.71
C GLU A 100 -17.38 7.05 7.52
N VAL A 101 -17.16 7.53 8.75
CA VAL A 101 -16.01 7.13 9.57
C VAL A 101 -16.41 6.93 11.02
N LEU A 102 -16.08 5.76 11.57
CA LEU A 102 -16.26 5.44 12.98
C LEU A 102 -14.92 5.04 13.60
N TYR A 103 -14.46 5.82 14.58
CA TYR A 103 -13.32 5.48 15.44
C TYR A 103 -13.81 5.14 16.84
N MET A 104 -13.42 3.97 17.34
CA MET A 104 -13.58 3.59 18.73
C MET A 104 -12.23 3.09 19.24
N VAL A 105 -11.65 3.80 20.22
CA VAL A 105 -10.27 3.58 20.64
C VAL A 105 -10.15 3.54 22.15
N ASN A 106 -9.53 2.50 22.68
CA ASN A 106 -9.21 2.31 24.08
C ASN A 106 -10.45 2.38 25.00
N LEU A 107 -11.52 1.67 24.61
CA LEU A 107 -12.77 1.57 25.37
C LEU A 107 -13.08 0.11 25.68
N CYS A 108 -13.95 -0.14 26.65
CA CYS A 108 -14.60 -1.42 26.86
C CYS A 108 -16.09 -1.30 26.52
N LEU A 109 -16.54 -1.97 25.47
CA LEU A 109 -17.94 -2.00 25.05
C LEU A 109 -18.71 -2.97 25.96
N VAL A 110 -19.68 -2.44 26.71
CA VAL A 110 -20.46 -3.22 27.67
C VAL A 110 -21.92 -3.27 27.24
N GLY A 111 -22.53 -4.46 27.21
CA GLY A 111 -23.94 -4.58 26.87
C GLY A 111 -24.42 -6.02 26.87
N SER A 112 -25.74 -6.20 26.72
CA SER A 112 -26.35 -7.51 26.49
C SER A 112 -26.11 -7.98 25.05
N LYS A 113 -26.37 -9.27 24.78
CA LYS A 113 -26.31 -9.81 23.41
C LYS A 113 -27.22 -9.03 22.44
N GLN A 114 -28.39 -8.61 22.91
CA GLN A 114 -29.35 -7.85 22.12
C GLN A 114 -28.82 -6.46 21.76
N ASP A 115 -28.02 -5.83 22.63
CA ASP A 115 -27.41 -4.53 22.33
C ASP A 115 -26.36 -4.65 21.22
N PHE A 116 -25.55 -5.71 21.22
CA PHE A 116 -24.60 -6.00 20.14
C PHE A 116 -25.32 -6.33 18.82
N GLU A 117 -26.42 -7.09 18.86
CA GLU A 117 -27.26 -7.33 17.68
C GLU A 117 -27.86 -6.03 17.14
N ARG A 118 -28.34 -5.15 18.02
CA ARG A 118 -28.82 -3.81 17.65
C ARG A 118 -27.72 -2.96 17.03
N LEU A 119 -26.51 -2.97 17.59
CA LEU A 119 -25.35 -2.29 17.02
C LEU A 119 -25.01 -2.83 15.62
N ALA A 120 -25.09 -4.13 15.41
CA ALA A 120 -24.87 -4.75 14.10
C ALA A 120 -25.88 -4.23 13.07
N VAL A 121 -27.18 -4.20 13.41
CA VAL A 121 -28.25 -3.67 12.55
C VAL A 121 -28.04 -2.17 12.28
N ALA A 122 -27.67 -1.40 13.30
CA ALA A 122 -27.37 0.03 13.15
C ALA A 122 -26.26 0.28 12.12
N LEU A 123 -25.14 -0.43 12.24
CA LEU A 123 -24.01 -0.33 11.30
C LEU A 123 -24.34 -0.82 9.89
N GLN A 124 -25.25 -1.79 9.77
CA GLN A 124 -25.78 -2.21 8.47
C GLN A 124 -26.53 -1.07 7.76
N GLY A 125 -27.25 -0.24 8.54
CA GLY A 125 -27.96 0.94 8.04
C GLY A 125 -27.03 2.07 7.57
N CYS A 126 -25.77 2.10 8.02
CA CYS A 126 -24.77 3.09 7.62
C CYS A 126 -24.16 2.75 6.25
N VAL A 127 -24.95 2.88 5.18
CA VAL A 127 -24.54 2.56 3.79
C VAL A 127 -23.40 3.43 3.25
N ARG A 128 -23.01 4.49 3.96
CA ARG A 128 -21.89 5.38 3.61
C ARG A 128 -20.61 5.10 4.41
N LEU A 129 -20.64 4.14 5.35
CA LEU A 129 -19.50 3.86 6.22
C LEU A 129 -18.33 3.29 5.42
N LYS A 130 -17.29 4.12 5.24
CA LYS A 130 -16.05 3.78 4.52
C LYS A 130 -14.97 3.27 5.45
N LYS A 131 -14.88 3.79 6.68
CA LYS A 131 -13.78 3.48 7.59
C LYS A 131 -14.30 3.07 8.97
N PHE A 132 -13.87 1.91 9.42
CA PHE A 132 -14.17 1.38 10.73
C PHE A 132 -12.86 1.09 11.48
N TYR A 133 -12.59 1.87 12.51
CA TYR A 133 -11.44 1.68 13.39
C TYR A 133 -11.94 1.22 14.76
N TYR A 134 -11.40 0.10 15.20
CA TYR A 134 -11.80 -0.57 16.43
C TYR A 134 -10.57 -0.97 17.25
N ALA A 135 -10.43 -0.42 18.44
CA ALA A 135 -9.41 -0.82 19.41
C ALA A 135 -10.04 -0.88 20.79
N CYS A 136 -11.09 -1.70 20.91
CA CYS A 136 -11.93 -1.78 22.10
C CYS A 136 -12.07 -3.21 22.62
N GLY A 137 -12.30 -3.33 23.92
CA GLY A 137 -12.67 -4.59 24.56
C GLY A 137 -14.17 -4.79 24.49
N THR A 138 -14.63 -5.99 24.80
CA THR A 138 -16.05 -6.27 24.96
C THR A 138 -16.31 -6.97 26.28
N ARG A 139 -17.41 -6.62 26.94
CA ARG A 139 -17.92 -7.31 28.12
C ARG A 139 -19.41 -7.56 27.94
N LEU A 140 -19.83 -8.82 28.05
CA LEU A 140 -21.24 -9.19 28.00
C LEU A 140 -21.86 -9.03 29.39
N ILE A 141 -23.00 -8.37 29.50
CA ILE A 141 -23.80 -8.36 30.73
C ILE A 141 -24.67 -9.63 30.72
N THR A 142 -24.33 -10.60 31.56
CA THR A 142 -25.17 -11.78 31.81
C THR A 142 -26.08 -11.47 33.00
N THR A 143 -27.33 -11.93 32.97
CA THR A 143 -28.33 -11.64 34.03
C THR A 143 -28.07 -12.43 35.32
N ASN A 144 -27.08 -13.32 35.33
CA ASN A 144 -26.75 -14.18 36.46
C ASN A 144 -25.34 -13.79 36.94
N ASP A 145 -25.27 -12.83 37.88
CA ASP A 145 -24.07 -12.27 38.54
C ASP A 145 -23.21 -13.28 39.34
N GLU A 146 -23.34 -14.59 39.07
CA GLU A 146 -22.51 -15.58 39.72
C GLU A 146 -21.10 -15.52 39.13
N HIS A 147 -20.18 -14.99 39.93
CA HIS A 147 -18.75 -14.82 39.72
C HIS A 147 -18.11 -15.87 38.79
N SER A 148 -18.24 -15.68 37.48
CA SER A 148 -17.44 -16.42 36.50
C SER A 148 -16.03 -15.90 36.66
N ASN A 149 -15.10 -16.77 37.02
CA ASN A 149 -13.69 -16.44 37.07
C ASN A 149 -13.28 -15.91 35.69
N ASP A 150 -12.76 -14.69 35.63
CA ASP A 150 -12.36 -13.96 34.41
C ASP A 150 -11.30 -14.70 33.54
N ASP A 151 -10.80 -15.85 33.99
CA ASP A 151 -9.69 -16.58 33.34
C ASP A 151 -10.13 -17.67 32.34
N ASP A 152 -11.40 -18.10 32.31
CA ASP A 152 -11.86 -19.20 31.43
C ASP A 152 -12.57 -18.73 30.13
N ASP A 153 -12.74 -17.42 29.92
CA ASP A 153 -13.54 -16.85 28.81
C ASP A 153 -12.79 -16.73 27.46
N ASP A 154 -11.51 -17.10 27.38
CA ASP A 154 -10.68 -16.97 26.17
C ASP A 154 -11.22 -17.75 24.96
N GLU A 155 -12.01 -18.81 25.18
CA GLU A 155 -12.60 -19.61 24.08
C GLU A 155 -13.96 -19.08 23.58
N ALA A 156 -14.61 -18.18 24.33
CA ALA A 156 -15.94 -17.70 23.98
C ALA A 156 -15.89 -16.82 22.71
N ILE A 157 -16.89 -17.01 21.83
CA ILE A 157 -17.05 -16.14 20.66
C ILE A 157 -17.39 -14.75 21.15
N SER A 158 -16.59 -13.78 20.71
CA SER A 158 -16.76 -12.39 21.08
C SER A 158 -18.12 -11.84 20.67
N PRO A 159 -18.81 -11.07 21.54
CA PRO A 159 -20.04 -10.38 21.19
C PRO A 159 -19.90 -9.46 19.96
N ILE A 160 -18.70 -8.92 19.70
CA ILE A 160 -18.45 -8.07 18.52
C ILE A 160 -18.42 -8.87 17.21
N SER A 161 -18.31 -10.20 17.27
CA SER A 161 -18.22 -11.05 16.08
C SER A 161 -19.42 -10.83 15.15
N GLY A 162 -20.65 -10.79 15.68
CA GLY A 162 -21.86 -10.54 14.87
C GLY A 162 -21.90 -9.14 14.25
N VAL A 163 -21.35 -8.14 14.95
CA VAL A 163 -21.21 -6.76 14.45
C VAL A 163 -20.26 -6.72 13.25
N LEU A 164 -19.09 -7.35 13.38
CA LEU A 164 -18.08 -7.44 12.33
C LEU A 164 -18.56 -8.25 11.12
N GLU A 165 -19.31 -9.34 11.34
CA GLU A 165 -19.91 -10.10 10.24
C GLU A 165 -20.85 -9.23 9.40
N THR A 166 -21.63 -8.38 10.07
CA THR A 166 -22.56 -7.46 9.42
C THR A 166 -21.83 -6.34 8.68
N LEU A 167 -20.75 -5.80 9.26
CA LEU A 167 -19.86 -4.86 8.58
C LEU A 167 -19.24 -5.44 7.31
N GLY A 168 -18.89 -6.72 7.30
CA GLY A 168 -18.41 -7.42 6.10
C GLY A 168 -19.40 -7.44 4.92
N LYS A 169 -20.69 -7.15 5.17
CA LYS A 169 -21.74 -7.03 4.15
C LYS A 169 -21.91 -5.59 3.64
N ASN A 170 -21.24 -4.61 4.25
CA ASN A 170 -21.31 -3.22 3.85
C ASN A 170 -20.45 -2.98 2.59
N PHE A 171 -21.11 -2.62 1.49
CA PHE A 171 -20.44 -2.41 0.21
C PHE A 171 -19.56 -1.15 0.20
N ALA A 172 -19.85 -0.12 1.00
CA ALA A 172 -19.08 1.12 0.98
C ALA A 172 -17.76 1.03 1.78
N LEU A 173 -17.55 -0.07 2.49
CA LEU A 173 -16.43 -0.22 3.41
C LEU A 173 -15.10 -0.31 2.65
N GLU A 174 -14.25 0.68 2.87
CA GLU A 174 -12.92 0.82 2.27
C GLU A 174 -11.82 0.35 3.23
N SER A 175 -12.00 0.57 4.54
CA SER A 175 -10.98 0.29 5.54
C SER A 175 -11.58 -0.28 6.82
N VAL A 176 -11.00 -1.39 7.26
CA VAL A 176 -11.24 -1.98 8.58
C VAL A 176 -9.91 -2.07 9.29
N GLU A 177 -9.80 -1.40 10.43
CA GLU A 177 -8.60 -1.45 11.26
C GLU A 177 -8.97 -1.84 12.69
N MET A 178 -8.49 -3.01 13.10
CA MET A 178 -8.72 -3.59 14.41
C MET A 178 -7.37 -3.71 15.11
N TYR A 179 -7.14 -2.94 16.18
CA TYR A 179 -5.84 -2.90 16.86
C TYR A 179 -5.84 -3.60 18.21
N PHE A 180 -4.64 -4.02 18.64
CA PHE A 180 -4.39 -4.50 20.00
C PHE A 180 -4.80 -3.48 21.06
N GLY A 181 -5.34 -3.98 22.17
CA GLY A 181 -5.58 -3.18 23.37
C GLY A 181 -6.37 -3.91 24.45
N THR A 182 -7.16 -4.91 24.06
CA THR A 182 -8.19 -5.51 24.89
C THR A 182 -8.62 -6.85 24.25
N ASP A 183 -9.04 -7.84 25.03
CA ASP A 183 -9.53 -9.12 24.50
C ASP A 183 -10.66 -8.88 23.51
N LEU A 184 -10.32 -8.99 22.23
CA LEU A 184 -11.28 -9.02 21.14
C LEU A 184 -12.11 -10.30 21.20
N GLY A 185 -11.70 -11.29 21.99
CA GLY A 185 -12.25 -12.65 22.03
C GLY A 185 -12.04 -13.39 20.71
N LYS A 186 -12.54 -14.63 20.66
CA LYS A 186 -12.52 -15.43 19.43
C LYS A 186 -13.52 -14.88 18.41
N LEU A 187 -13.11 -14.74 17.15
CA LEU A 187 -14.01 -14.36 16.06
C LEU A 187 -14.55 -15.60 15.35
N SER A 188 -15.82 -15.60 14.98
CA SER A 188 -16.36 -16.73 14.23
C SER A 188 -15.75 -16.82 12.82
N LEU A 189 -15.65 -18.03 12.27
CA LEU A 189 -15.19 -18.23 10.89
C LEU A 189 -16.07 -17.49 9.87
N SER A 190 -17.38 -17.37 10.14
CA SER A 190 -18.31 -16.60 9.30
C SER A 190 -18.00 -15.12 9.28
N THR A 191 -17.59 -14.57 10.42
CA THR A 191 -17.17 -13.17 10.59
C THR A 191 -15.95 -12.89 9.74
N LEU A 192 -14.91 -13.72 9.86
CA LEU A 192 -13.66 -13.55 9.11
C LEU A 192 -13.85 -13.70 7.60
N THR A 193 -14.65 -14.68 7.20
CA THR A 193 -15.03 -14.84 5.78
C THR A 193 -15.76 -13.60 5.28
N SER A 194 -16.64 -13.01 6.10
CA SER A 194 -17.42 -11.83 5.72
C SER A 194 -16.60 -10.54 5.70
N LEU A 195 -15.64 -10.36 6.62
CA LEU A 195 -14.76 -9.17 6.61
C LEU A 195 -13.89 -9.07 5.36
N GLY A 196 -13.58 -10.20 4.72
CA GLY A 196 -12.88 -10.21 3.44
C GLY A 196 -13.78 -9.91 2.23
N ARG A 197 -15.11 -9.77 2.41
CA ARG A 197 -16.11 -9.60 1.33
C ARG A 197 -16.33 -8.21 0.75
N PRO A 198 -16.10 -7.08 1.46
CA PRO A 198 -16.38 -5.78 0.89
C PRO A 198 -15.57 -5.54 -0.39
N ILE A 199 -16.26 -5.15 -1.47
CA ILE A 199 -15.67 -5.00 -2.81
C ILE A 199 -14.61 -3.90 -2.80
N TRP A 200 -14.87 -2.81 -2.06
CA TRP A 200 -14.01 -1.63 -2.02
C TRP A 200 -12.94 -1.67 -0.93
N LEU A 201 -12.76 -2.80 -0.24
CA LEU A 201 -11.79 -2.95 0.84
C LEU A 201 -10.37 -2.73 0.32
N ASN A 202 -9.78 -1.59 0.66
CA ASN A 202 -8.43 -1.20 0.30
C ASN A 202 -7.42 -1.41 1.44
N LYS A 203 -7.89 -1.45 2.69
CA LYS A 203 -7.04 -1.62 3.87
C LYS A 203 -7.73 -2.53 4.87
N LEU A 204 -7.09 -3.66 5.16
CA LEU A 204 -7.54 -4.58 6.19
C LEU A 204 -6.43 -4.80 7.19
N TRP A 205 -6.62 -4.24 8.39
CA TRP A 205 -5.69 -4.42 9.49
C TRP A 205 -6.40 -5.15 10.61
N ILE A 206 -6.01 -6.40 10.87
CA ILE A 206 -6.54 -7.17 11.99
C ILE A 206 -5.39 -7.60 12.90
N CYS A 207 -5.38 -6.98 14.07
CA CYS A 207 -4.39 -7.13 15.11
C CYS A 207 -5.04 -7.81 16.32
N THR A 208 -5.63 -8.99 16.11
CA THR A 208 -6.11 -9.86 17.17
C THR A 208 -4.95 -10.69 17.71
N ARG A 209 -4.98 -11.08 18.99
CA ARG A 209 -3.85 -11.81 19.60
C ARG A 209 -3.67 -13.21 19.03
N ASP A 210 -4.73 -13.85 18.53
CA ASP A 210 -4.72 -15.31 18.40
C ASP A 210 -5.48 -15.86 17.18
N PHE A 211 -5.23 -15.39 15.95
CA PHE A 211 -5.81 -16.12 14.81
C PHE A 211 -5.27 -17.54 14.69
N SER A 212 -6.17 -18.52 14.78
CA SER A 212 -5.88 -19.93 14.49
C SER A 212 -5.59 -20.15 13.00
N ASP A 213 -5.12 -21.34 12.65
CA ASP A 213 -4.90 -21.73 11.26
C ASP A 213 -6.21 -21.68 10.45
N GLU A 214 -7.32 -22.19 11.01
CA GLU A 214 -8.64 -22.20 10.38
C GLU A 214 -9.20 -20.78 10.19
N GLU A 215 -8.98 -19.90 11.16
CA GLU A 215 -9.38 -18.50 11.11
C GLU A 215 -8.60 -17.75 10.02
N THR A 216 -7.30 -18.01 9.90
CA THR A 216 -6.46 -17.51 8.81
C THR A 216 -6.98 -17.98 7.46
N VAL A 217 -7.31 -19.27 7.32
CA VAL A 217 -7.91 -19.82 6.08
C VAL A 217 -9.25 -19.15 5.77
N ALA A 218 -10.14 -19.01 6.75
CA ALA A 218 -11.45 -18.39 6.57
C ALA A 218 -11.34 -16.94 6.08
N LEU A 219 -10.46 -16.16 6.70
CA LEU A 219 -10.22 -14.77 6.30
C LEU A 219 -9.68 -14.69 4.86
N VAL A 220 -8.65 -15.48 4.55
CA VAL A 220 -8.01 -15.48 3.24
C VAL A 220 -8.97 -15.94 2.14
N ASN A 221 -9.83 -16.92 2.43
CA ASN A 221 -10.90 -17.33 1.52
C ASN A 221 -11.88 -16.17 1.27
N GLY A 222 -12.26 -15.42 2.32
CA GLY A 222 -13.03 -14.18 2.20
C GLY A 222 -12.37 -13.21 1.22
N LEU A 223 -11.12 -12.84 1.47
CA LEU A 223 -10.33 -11.91 0.64
C LEU A 223 -10.11 -12.41 -0.80
N THR A 224 -10.10 -13.73 -1.00
CA THR A 224 -9.97 -14.36 -2.31
C THR A 224 -11.26 -14.32 -3.10
N THR A 225 -12.43 -14.21 -2.48
CA THR A 225 -13.70 -14.23 -3.24
C THR A 225 -14.08 -12.91 -3.88
N SER A 226 -13.60 -11.76 -3.38
CA SER A 226 -14.33 -10.49 -3.55
C SER A 226 -13.42 -9.24 -3.51
N ALA A 227 -12.55 -9.10 -2.52
CA ALA A 227 -11.63 -7.95 -2.38
C ALA A 227 -10.40 -8.01 -3.33
N LYS A 228 -10.54 -8.62 -4.52
CA LYS A 228 -9.41 -8.99 -5.39
C LYS A 228 -8.60 -7.80 -5.88
N GLU A 229 -9.27 -6.72 -6.24
CA GLU A 229 -8.63 -5.67 -7.03
C GLU A 229 -8.29 -4.43 -6.20
N HIS A 230 -8.93 -4.20 -5.06
CA HIS A 230 -8.80 -2.93 -4.34
C HIS A 230 -7.84 -2.97 -3.15
N LEU A 231 -7.51 -4.14 -2.61
CA LEU A 231 -6.68 -4.26 -1.41
C LEU A 231 -5.26 -3.74 -1.66
N THR A 232 -4.89 -2.69 -0.93
CA THR A 232 -3.59 -2.02 -0.98
C THR A 232 -2.68 -2.33 0.20
N SER A 233 -3.27 -2.57 1.37
CA SER A 233 -2.54 -2.86 2.60
C SER A 233 -3.24 -3.97 3.38
N LEU A 234 -2.45 -4.98 3.77
CA LEU A 234 -2.89 -6.11 4.57
C LEU A 234 -2.02 -6.20 5.82
N PHE A 235 -2.62 -6.05 7.00
CA PHE A 235 -1.97 -6.34 8.27
C PHE A 235 -2.70 -7.51 8.93
N LEU A 236 -1.98 -8.58 9.25
CA LEU A 236 -2.50 -9.75 9.95
C LEU A 236 -1.58 -10.15 11.10
N CYS A 237 -2.17 -10.43 12.26
CA CYS A 237 -1.49 -11.08 13.37
C CYS A 237 -2.06 -12.49 13.59
N THR A 238 -1.21 -13.52 13.54
CA THR A 238 -1.60 -14.93 13.66
C THR A 238 -0.84 -15.62 14.79
N LYS A 239 -1.50 -16.50 15.53
CA LYS A 239 -0.87 -17.36 16.54
C LYS A 239 -1.17 -18.82 16.20
N GLY A 240 -0.12 -19.61 16.03
CA GLY A 240 -0.24 -21.00 15.62
C GLY A 240 -0.52 -21.11 14.13
N LEU A 241 0.16 -20.28 13.33
CA LEU A 241 0.10 -20.43 11.87
C LEU A 241 0.60 -21.83 11.53
N ALA A 242 -0.24 -22.62 10.85
CA ALA A 242 0.06 -24.00 10.47
C ALA A 242 0.06 -24.13 8.95
N THR A 243 -0.06 -25.37 8.48
CA THR A 243 0.09 -25.70 7.05
C THR A 243 -1.03 -25.11 6.19
N ASN A 244 -2.29 -25.14 6.62
CA ASN A 244 -3.40 -24.73 5.75
C ASN A 244 -3.50 -23.20 5.67
N GLY A 245 -3.35 -22.49 6.79
CA GLY A 245 -3.32 -21.04 6.85
C GLY A 245 -2.14 -20.46 6.09
N SER A 246 -0.93 -21.02 6.25
CA SER A 246 0.23 -20.58 5.47
C SER A 246 0.08 -20.84 3.97
N LYS A 247 -0.50 -21.99 3.58
CA LYS A 247 -0.80 -22.29 2.18
C LYS A 247 -1.85 -21.33 1.61
N ALA A 248 -2.96 -21.12 2.31
CA ALA A 248 -4.01 -20.19 1.87
C ALA A 248 -3.43 -18.79 1.67
N LEU A 249 -2.66 -18.29 2.64
CA LEU A 249 -2.01 -16.99 2.56
C LEU A 249 -1.01 -16.93 1.41
N ALA A 250 -0.19 -17.97 1.22
CA ALA A 250 0.76 -18.04 0.11
C ALA A 250 0.05 -18.02 -1.25
N ASP A 251 -1.00 -18.82 -1.42
CA ASP A 251 -1.80 -18.90 -2.65
C ASP A 251 -2.49 -17.54 -2.93
N PHE A 252 -2.99 -16.87 -1.90
CA PHE A 252 -3.55 -15.53 -2.00
C PHE A 252 -2.52 -14.50 -2.49
N LEU A 253 -1.32 -14.51 -1.91
CA LEU A 253 -0.24 -13.60 -2.28
C LEU A 253 0.31 -13.87 -3.69
N ALA A 254 0.35 -15.14 -4.08
CA ALA A 254 0.75 -15.61 -5.41
C ALA A 254 -0.17 -15.15 -6.54
N THR A 255 -1.41 -14.70 -6.24
CA THR A 255 -2.34 -14.18 -7.26
C THR A 255 -1.88 -12.88 -7.95
N ARG A 256 -0.68 -12.35 -7.65
CA ARG A 256 -0.06 -11.16 -8.27
C ARG A 256 -0.98 -9.95 -8.32
N ARG A 257 -1.53 -9.58 -7.17
CA ARG A 257 -2.42 -8.42 -7.07
C ARG A 257 -1.62 -7.13 -7.26
N PRO A 258 -1.85 -6.34 -8.32
CA PRO A 258 -1.01 -5.19 -8.66
C PRO A 258 -1.14 -4.06 -7.64
N ASN A 259 -2.24 -4.02 -6.89
CA ASN A 259 -2.53 -2.94 -5.95
C ASN A 259 -2.06 -3.23 -4.54
N LEU A 260 -1.72 -4.48 -4.18
CA LEU A 260 -1.25 -4.84 -2.85
C LEU A 260 0.20 -4.36 -2.67
N ILE A 261 0.35 -3.17 -2.10
CA ILE A 261 1.63 -2.45 -1.98
C ILE A 261 2.32 -2.80 -0.66
N ASP A 262 1.54 -3.02 0.40
CA ASP A 262 2.03 -3.13 1.77
C ASP A 262 1.46 -4.39 2.47
N ILE A 263 2.35 -5.20 3.02
CA ILE A 263 2.01 -6.42 3.76
C ILE A 263 2.71 -6.38 5.11
N HIS A 264 1.93 -6.48 6.18
CA HIS A 264 2.44 -6.68 7.52
C HIS A 264 1.90 -8.00 8.10
N LEU A 265 2.78 -8.98 8.29
CA LEU A 265 2.44 -10.25 8.91
C LEU A 265 3.15 -10.39 10.25
N VAL A 266 2.40 -10.55 11.33
CA VAL A 266 2.91 -10.84 12.67
C VAL A 266 2.58 -12.28 13.00
N ILE A 267 3.58 -13.15 13.07
CA ILE A 267 3.43 -14.57 13.39
C ILE A 267 3.93 -14.76 14.82
N ASN A 268 3.01 -14.88 15.77
CA ASN A 268 3.32 -15.03 17.20
C ASN A 268 3.79 -16.44 17.55
N SER A 269 3.30 -17.45 16.84
CA SER A 269 3.77 -18.83 16.95
C SER A 269 3.47 -19.60 15.65
N ILE A 270 4.22 -20.66 15.42
CA ILE A 270 4.00 -21.61 14.31
C ILE A 270 3.57 -22.92 14.94
N ASP A 271 2.44 -23.46 14.48
CA ASP A 271 1.97 -24.76 14.96
C ASP A 271 2.68 -25.88 14.18
N THR A 272 3.55 -26.60 14.89
CA THR A 272 4.34 -27.69 14.34
C THR A 272 3.68 -29.07 14.48
N THR A 273 2.43 -29.15 14.94
CA THR A 273 1.72 -30.43 15.10
C THR A 273 1.42 -31.09 13.74
N THR A 274 1.19 -30.29 12.70
CA THR A 274 0.80 -30.77 11.37
C THR A 274 1.93 -30.76 10.33
N ALA A 275 2.93 -29.89 10.48
CA ALA A 275 4.11 -29.83 9.63
C ALA A 275 5.31 -29.21 10.37
N SER A 276 6.52 -29.34 9.80
CA SER A 276 7.67 -28.61 10.32
C SER A 276 7.50 -27.11 10.12
N ALA A 277 8.07 -26.31 11.04
CA ALA A 277 8.12 -24.85 10.88
C ALA A 277 8.78 -24.45 9.55
N GLU A 278 9.78 -25.20 9.09
CA GLU A 278 10.41 -25.09 7.78
C GLU A 278 9.39 -25.08 6.65
N THR A 279 8.44 -26.02 6.68
CA THR A 279 7.45 -26.21 5.62
C THR A 279 6.48 -25.03 5.58
N VAL A 280 6.02 -24.57 6.75
CA VAL A 280 5.14 -23.41 6.89
C VAL A 280 5.84 -22.14 6.37
N LEU A 281 7.07 -21.89 6.83
CA LEU A 281 7.86 -20.72 6.45
C LEU A 281 8.24 -20.74 4.97
N ARG A 282 8.67 -21.88 4.43
CA ARG A 282 8.98 -22.04 3.00
C ARG A 282 7.75 -21.79 2.13
N THR A 283 6.58 -22.28 2.54
CA THR A 283 5.33 -22.06 1.81
C THR A 283 4.95 -20.58 1.79
N LEU A 284 4.97 -19.93 2.96
CA LEU A 284 4.64 -18.52 3.10
C LEU A 284 5.60 -17.62 2.31
N THR A 285 6.91 -17.82 2.48
CA THR A 285 7.94 -17.04 1.79
C THR A 285 7.89 -17.23 0.28
N ARG A 286 7.55 -18.42 -0.23
CA ARG A 286 7.31 -18.63 -1.67
C ARG A 286 6.17 -17.73 -2.16
N GLY A 287 5.03 -17.72 -1.47
CA GLY A 287 3.90 -16.85 -1.83
C GLY A 287 4.24 -15.36 -1.77
N LEU A 288 5.00 -14.92 -0.74
CA LEU A 288 5.54 -13.57 -0.66
C LEU A 288 6.48 -13.26 -1.85
N GLY A 289 7.29 -14.23 -2.27
CA GLY A 289 8.18 -14.10 -3.43
C GLY A 289 7.46 -13.95 -4.76
N GLU A 290 6.21 -14.41 -4.85
CA GLU A 290 5.37 -14.26 -6.03
C GLU A 290 4.51 -12.99 -5.99
N SER A 291 4.44 -12.31 -4.85
CA SER A 291 3.71 -11.06 -4.65
C SER A 291 4.38 -9.87 -5.35
N LEU A 292 3.56 -8.91 -5.79
CA LEU A 292 3.99 -7.61 -6.36
C LEU A 292 4.20 -6.53 -5.28
N CYS A 293 4.11 -6.92 -4.00
CA CYS A 293 4.23 -6.03 -2.87
C CYS A 293 5.60 -5.37 -2.80
N THR A 294 5.60 -4.06 -2.51
CA THR A 294 6.82 -3.24 -2.42
C THR A 294 7.32 -3.06 -1.00
N SER A 295 6.45 -3.21 0.01
CA SER A 295 6.74 -3.02 1.43
C SER A 295 6.27 -4.23 2.23
N MET A 296 7.19 -4.96 2.82
CA MET A 296 6.89 -6.11 3.68
C MET A 296 7.42 -5.87 5.08
N ARG A 297 6.57 -6.05 6.08
CA ARG A 297 6.95 -6.13 7.49
C ARG A 297 6.56 -7.51 8.02
N LEU A 298 7.54 -8.27 8.48
CA LEU A 298 7.33 -9.64 8.96
C LEU A 298 7.87 -9.75 10.38
N ALA A 299 7.01 -10.16 11.31
CA ALA A 299 7.42 -10.48 12.66
C ALA A 299 7.32 -11.99 12.89
N PHE A 300 8.38 -12.61 13.40
CA PHE A 300 8.43 -14.06 13.67
C PHE A 300 8.79 -14.35 15.13
N PRO A 301 8.44 -15.54 15.66
CA PRO A 301 8.91 -15.96 16.97
C PRO A 301 10.44 -16.10 16.93
N SER A 302 11.10 -15.73 18.02
CA SER A 302 12.57 -15.76 18.10
C SER A 302 13.18 -17.13 17.76
N VAL A 303 12.51 -18.21 18.15
CA VAL A 303 12.92 -19.61 17.88
C VAL A 303 12.90 -20.00 16.40
N HIS A 304 12.15 -19.28 15.56
CA HIS A 304 12.00 -19.58 14.13
C HIS A 304 12.68 -18.54 13.23
N MET A 305 13.36 -17.54 13.80
CA MET A 305 13.95 -16.45 13.03
C MET A 305 15.04 -16.94 12.06
N SER A 306 16.01 -17.75 12.52
CA SER A 306 17.07 -18.29 11.64
C SER A 306 16.52 -19.05 10.44
N GLU A 307 15.49 -19.86 10.65
CA GLU A 307 14.81 -20.62 9.58
C GLU A 307 14.07 -19.71 8.60
N ALA A 308 13.37 -18.68 9.11
CA ALA A 308 12.70 -17.68 8.27
C ALA A 308 13.70 -16.95 7.37
N LEU A 309 14.88 -16.57 7.88
CA LEU A 309 15.92 -15.86 7.12
C LEU A 309 16.44 -16.67 5.94
N VAL A 310 16.64 -17.99 6.11
CA VAL A 310 17.09 -18.88 5.02
C VAL A 310 16.11 -18.80 3.84
N HIS A 311 14.81 -18.89 4.12
CA HIS A 311 13.79 -18.84 3.09
C HIS A 311 13.54 -17.45 2.52
N LEU A 312 13.57 -16.41 3.36
CA LEU A 312 13.49 -15.01 2.92
C LEU A 312 14.65 -14.66 1.99
N ARG A 313 15.84 -15.23 2.22
CA ARG A 313 17.02 -14.98 1.37
C ARG A 313 16.84 -15.57 -0.01
N ALA A 314 16.28 -16.77 -0.09
CA ALA A 314 15.93 -17.39 -1.36
C ALA A 314 14.85 -16.57 -2.09
N MET A 315 13.83 -16.12 -1.36
CA MET A 315 12.74 -15.30 -1.89
C MET A 315 13.24 -13.96 -2.47
N LEU A 316 14.08 -13.21 -1.74
CA LEU A 316 14.60 -11.91 -2.19
C LEU A 316 15.51 -12.00 -3.43
N ARG A 317 16.16 -13.15 -3.67
CA ARG A 317 16.95 -13.39 -4.88
C ARG A 317 16.07 -13.54 -6.12
N GLY A 318 14.84 -14.02 -5.95
CA GLY A 318 13.87 -14.22 -7.03
C GLY A 318 12.91 -13.03 -7.22
N ASN A 319 12.63 -12.26 -6.16
CA ASN A 319 11.67 -11.16 -6.20
C ASN A 319 12.38 -9.80 -6.13
N TYR A 320 12.47 -9.12 -7.28
CA TYR A 320 13.06 -7.78 -7.39
C TYR A 320 12.08 -6.63 -7.08
N GLY A 321 10.80 -6.94 -6.87
CA GLY A 321 9.74 -5.95 -6.62
C GLY A 321 9.67 -5.43 -5.18
N VAL A 322 10.21 -6.18 -4.21
CA VAL A 322 10.22 -5.76 -2.80
C VAL A 322 11.26 -4.65 -2.60
N ALA A 323 10.80 -3.43 -2.37
CA ALA A 323 11.63 -2.26 -2.15
C ALA A 323 12.03 -2.09 -0.67
N LYS A 324 11.15 -2.49 0.26
CA LYS A 324 11.36 -2.41 1.70
C LYS A 324 10.99 -3.73 2.35
N LEU A 325 11.93 -4.31 3.10
CA LEU A 325 11.69 -5.43 4.01
C LEU A 325 12.08 -5.02 5.43
N GLN A 326 11.15 -5.12 6.36
CA GLN A 326 11.35 -4.95 7.80
C GLN A 326 11.11 -6.28 8.50
N LEU A 327 12.10 -6.76 9.25
CA LEU A 327 12.00 -8.00 10.02
C LEU A 327 12.00 -7.68 11.51
N GLU A 328 11.03 -8.23 12.22
CA GLU A 328 10.83 -8.03 13.65
C GLU A 328 10.81 -9.37 14.38
N LYS A 329 11.26 -9.36 15.63
CA LYS A 329 11.10 -10.53 16.51
C LYS A 329 9.88 -10.30 17.39
N CYS A 330 8.93 -11.22 17.35
CA CYS A 330 7.77 -11.18 18.24
C CYS A 330 8.26 -11.28 19.69
N LYS A 331 7.85 -10.31 20.53
CA LYS A 331 8.15 -10.33 21.97
C LYS A 331 7.34 -11.45 22.63
N SER A 332 7.88 -12.66 22.69
CA SER A 332 7.20 -13.80 23.32
C SER A 332 7.16 -13.70 24.85
N ASP A 333 7.94 -12.80 25.46
CA ASP A 333 7.88 -12.45 26.87
C ASP A 333 8.54 -11.08 27.08
N SER A 334 7.90 -10.20 27.83
CA SER A 334 8.26 -8.78 28.00
C SER A 334 9.60 -8.50 28.71
N SER A 335 10.41 -9.52 29.01
CA SER A 335 11.60 -9.38 29.88
C SER A 335 12.94 -9.71 29.24
N LYS A 336 13.01 -10.26 28.02
CA LYS A 336 14.29 -10.64 27.40
C LYS A 336 14.59 -9.81 26.15
N ARG A 337 15.57 -8.92 26.28
CA ARG A 337 16.18 -8.19 25.16
C ARG A 337 16.69 -9.20 24.14
N ILE A 338 16.23 -9.05 22.89
CA ILE A 338 16.54 -10.03 21.86
C ILE A 338 17.81 -9.58 21.14
N LYS A 339 18.91 -10.30 21.38
CA LYS A 339 20.17 -10.06 20.67
C LYS A 339 19.99 -10.46 19.20
N THR A 340 20.52 -9.65 18.30
CA THR A 340 20.62 -9.98 16.88
C THR A 340 21.75 -11.01 16.70
N THR A 341 21.52 -12.09 15.96
CA THR A 341 22.54 -13.12 15.69
C THR A 341 23.44 -12.70 14.51
N ASP A 342 24.63 -13.28 14.39
CA ASP A 342 25.52 -13.00 13.26
C ASP A 342 24.89 -13.40 11.90
N GLU A 343 24.04 -14.43 11.90
CA GLU A 343 23.25 -14.87 10.73
C GLU A 343 22.18 -13.84 10.33
N GLU A 344 21.53 -13.21 11.30
CA GLU A 344 20.59 -12.10 11.09
C GLU A 344 21.30 -10.87 10.53
N CYS A 345 22.48 -10.53 11.07
CA CYS A 345 23.34 -9.48 10.54
C CYS A 345 23.78 -9.78 9.11
N ASP A 346 24.28 -10.98 8.80
CA ASP A 346 24.71 -11.38 7.46
C ASP A 346 23.55 -11.36 6.44
N PHE A 347 22.38 -11.84 6.83
CA PHE A 347 21.17 -11.74 6.02
C PHE A 347 20.82 -10.29 5.69
N LEU A 348 20.80 -9.41 6.69
CA LEU A 348 20.46 -8.01 6.53
C LEU A 348 21.49 -7.27 5.68
N ILE A 349 22.77 -7.56 5.87
CA ILE A 349 23.86 -7.06 5.03
C ILE A 349 23.63 -7.51 3.58
N LYS A 350 23.30 -8.78 3.34
CA LYS A 350 23.03 -9.29 1.98
C LYS A 350 21.73 -8.75 1.36
N ALA A 351 20.68 -8.52 2.15
CA ALA A 351 19.46 -7.85 1.72
C ALA A 351 19.71 -6.36 1.42
N ASN A 352 20.57 -5.70 2.20
CA ASN A 352 21.00 -4.31 1.99
C ASN A 352 21.93 -4.14 0.80
N LYS A 353 22.78 -5.12 0.47
CA LYS A 353 23.54 -5.15 -0.79
C LYS A 353 22.63 -5.08 -2.02
N LEU A 354 21.38 -5.53 -1.91
CA LEU A 354 20.37 -5.38 -2.97
C LEU A 354 19.65 -4.01 -2.93
N GLY A 355 19.96 -3.15 -1.95
CA GLY A 355 19.37 -1.83 -1.74
C GLY A 355 17.98 -1.84 -1.09
N ARG A 356 17.64 -2.88 -0.30
CA ARG A 356 16.23 -3.22 0.02
C ARG A 356 15.87 -3.38 1.52
N GLY A 357 16.80 -3.14 2.44
CA GLY A 357 16.52 -3.24 3.87
C GLY A 357 16.65 -1.89 4.59
N ASP A 358 15.74 -1.65 5.53
CA ASP A 358 15.96 -0.71 6.63
C ASP A 358 16.42 -1.57 7.82
N LEU A 359 17.64 -1.34 8.31
CA LEU A 359 18.17 -2.05 9.48
C LEU A 359 17.47 -1.53 10.74
N PHE A 360 16.88 -2.44 11.53
CA PHE A 360 16.23 -2.23 12.84
C PHE A 360 16.11 -0.76 13.30
N GLN A 361 14.99 -0.10 13.00
CA GLN A 361 14.60 1.03 13.82
C GLN A 361 14.08 0.48 15.14
N ARG A 362 14.89 0.61 16.20
CA ARG A 362 14.41 0.57 17.57
C ARG A 362 13.29 1.63 17.65
N ASP A 363 12.11 1.25 18.14
CA ASP A 363 11.03 2.23 18.37
C ASP A 363 11.58 3.35 19.26
N ASN A 364 11.82 4.54 18.69
CA ASN A 364 12.36 5.71 19.40
C ASN A 364 11.43 6.22 20.53
N ASN A 365 10.28 5.58 20.75
CA ASN A 365 9.32 5.94 21.78
C ASN A 365 9.58 5.28 23.14
N ASP A 366 10.55 4.36 23.25
CA ASP A 366 10.89 3.73 24.53
C ASP A 366 12.07 4.46 25.20
N SER A 367 11.76 5.59 25.85
CA SER A 367 12.71 6.55 26.47
C SER A 367 13.38 6.08 27.78
N SER A 368 13.41 4.77 28.04
CA SER A 368 14.09 4.25 29.23
C SER A 368 15.59 4.06 28.97
N PHE A 369 16.39 4.90 29.65
CA PHE A 369 17.85 5.08 29.64
C PHE A 369 18.75 3.90 29.18
N PRO A 370 19.85 4.17 28.45
CA PRO A 370 20.89 3.17 28.20
C PRO A 370 21.84 3.07 29.41
N THR A 371 22.10 1.86 29.89
CA THR A 371 23.22 1.57 30.80
C THR A 371 24.44 1.16 29.98
N GLU A 372 25.60 1.74 30.31
CA GLU A 372 26.88 1.75 29.58
C GLU A 372 27.58 0.39 29.32
N GLU A 373 26.90 -0.74 29.49
CA GLU A 373 27.45 -2.08 29.23
C GLU A 373 26.73 -2.81 28.07
N GLU A 374 26.06 -2.07 27.19
CA GLU A 374 25.47 -2.61 25.96
C GLU A 374 26.54 -2.63 24.86
N GLY A 375 26.95 -3.82 24.41
CA GLY A 375 27.70 -3.93 23.16
C GLY A 375 26.83 -3.45 22.00
N GLU A 376 26.93 -2.16 21.67
CA GLU A 376 26.41 -1.60 20.43
C GLU A 376 26.86 -2.49 19.27
N CYS A 377 25.93 -2.81 18.35
CA CYS A 377 26.31 -3.42 17.09
C CYS A 377 27.12 -2.36 16.31
N THR A 378 28.41 -2.31 16.57
CA THR A 378 29.31 -1.35 15.93
C THR A 378 29.36 -1.63 14.43
N TRP A 379 29.64 -0.62 13.62
CA TRP A 379 29.93 -0.80 12.19
C TRP A 379 31.02 -1.88 11.94
N MET A 380 31.94 -2.12 12.89
CA MET A 380 32.95 -3.19 12.83
C MET A 380 32.33 -4.58 12.92
N THR A 381 31.29 -4.75 13.73
CA THR A 381 30.51 -5.99 13.79
C THR A 381 29.81 -6.25 12.46
N LEU A 382 29.21 -5.20 11.87
CA LEU A 382 28.59 -5.26 10.55
C LEU A 382 29.61 -5.50 9.43
N PHE A 383 30.81 -4.93 9.53
CA PHE A 383 31.90 -5.15 8.57
C PHE A 383 32.48 -6.57 8.67
N GLY A 384 32.68 -7.08 9.89
CA GLY A 384 33.12 -8.46 10.12
C GLY A 384 32.15 -9.50 9.53
N ALA A 385 30.84 -9.25 9.65
CA ALA A 385 29.79 -10.07 9.03
C ALA A 385 29.78 -10.01 7.49
N THR A 386 30.51 -9.07 6.87
CA THR A 386 30.70 -9.05 5.40
C THR A 386 31.85 -9.93 4.91
N GLU A 387 32.48 -10.71 5.81
CA GLU A 387 33.73 -11.46 5.55
C GLU A 387 34.87 -10.56 5.04
N GLY A 388 34.83 -9.26 5.35
CA GLY A 388 35.81 -8.28 4.88
C GLY A 388 35.69 -7.89 3.40
N SER A 389 34.58 -8.24 2.73
CA SER A 389 34.35 -7.88 1.32
C SER A 389 34.09 -6.37 1.18
N LEU A 390 35.04 -5.68 0.53
CA LEU A 390 35.10 -4.23 0.34
C LEU A 390 33.93 -3.67 -0.48
N ASP A 391 33.30 -4.47 -1.33
CA ASP A 391 32.15 -4.06 -2.15
C ASP A 391 30.93 -3.64 -1.30
N ASN A 392 30.95 -3.96 -0.01
CA ASN A 392 29.85 -3.73 0.92
C ASN A 392 30.06 -2.53 1.84
N ILE A 393 31.29 -1.97 1.87
CA ILE A 393 31.62 -0.76 2.63
C ILE A 393 30.77 0.43 2.18
N TYR A 394 30.44 0.48 0.88
CA TYR A 394 29.58 1.52 0.32
C TYR A 394 28.23 1.62 1.04
N TYR A 395 27.64 0.47 1.41
CA TYR A 395 26.36 0.40 2.10
C TYR A 395 26.47 0.71 3.59
N LEU A 396 27.61 0.40 4.21
CA LEU A 396 27.90 0.76 5.60
C LEU A 396 28.08 2.29 5.75
N VAL A 397 28.79 2.92 4.82
CA VAL A 397 28.94 4.39 4.77
C VAL A 397 27.59 5.08 4.61
N ARG A 398 26.68 4.52 3.79
CA ARG A 398 25.35 5.08 3.55
C ARG A 398 24.40 4.94 4.74
N SER A 399 24.51 3.85 5.49
CA SER A 399 23.61 3.57 6.63
C SER A 399 24.07 4.23 7.93
N HIS A 400 25.36 4.52 8.08
CA HIS A 400 25.94 5.07 9.31
C HIS A 400 26.91 6.24 9.01
N PRO A 401 26.46 7.32 8.33
CA PRO A 401 27.34 8.38 7.84
C PRO A 401 28.09 9.12 8.98
N ASN A 402 27.45 9.26 10.14
CA ASN A 402 28.02 9.98 11.29
C ASN A 402 29.20 9.23 11.92
N GLU A 403 29.16 7.90 11.95
CA GLU A 403 30.24 7.07 12.49
C GLU A 403 31.47 7.09 11.56
N PHE A 404 31.26 7.09 10.25
CA PHE A 404 32.36 7.26 9.30
C PHE A 404 32.96 8.67 9.34
N ALA A 405 32.14 9.70 9.58
CA ALA A 405 32.63 11.06 9.79
C ALA A 405 33.56 11.15 11.03
N THR A 406 33.23 10.48 12.13
CA THR A 406 34.08 10.47 13.35
C THR A 406 35.39 9.70 13.17
N MET A 407 35.48 8.81 12.17
CA MET A 407 36.73 8.13 11.77
C MET A 407 37.64 8.96 10.85
N GLY A 408 37.30 10.23 10.60
CA GLY A 408 38.06 11.09 9.68
C GLY A 408 37.80 10.78 8.21
N LEU A 409 36.69 10.09 7.89
CA LEU A 409 36.25 9.79 6.53
C LEU A 409 35.08 10.69 6.09
N HIS A 410 35.05 11.93 6.59
CA HIS A 410 34.01 12.93 6.34
C HIS A 410 33.76 13.15 4.83
N ASP A 411 34.83 13.15 4.03
CA ASP A 411 34.75 13.30 2.58
C ASP A 411 34.06 12.10 1.90
N CYS A 412 34.12 10.90 2.48
CA CYS A 412 33.45 9.71 1.96
C CYS A 412 31.96 9.69 2.32
N SER A 413 31.58 10.21 3.49
CA SER A 413 30.17 10.37 3.87
C SER A 413 29.47 11.46 3.06
N GLU A 414 30.15 12.55 2.73
CA GLU A 414 29.57 13.65 1.95
C GLU A 414 29.48 13.34 0.44
N ASN A 415 30.49 12.66 -0.12
CA ASN A 415 30.54 12.37 -1.56
C ASN A 415 29.95 11.01 -1.95
N MET A 416 29.49 10.21 -0.98
CA MET A 416 28.89 8.89 -1.17
C MET A 416 29.75 7.91 -1.99
N VAL A 417 31.05 8.16 -2.20
CA VAL A 417 31.95 7.27 -2.98
C VAL A 417 33.30 7.19 -2.27
N PRO A 418 33.73 6.02 -1.75
CA PRO A 418 35.09 5.86 -1.28
C PRO A 418 36.04 5.92 -2.47
N THR A 419 36.97 6.89 -2.48
CA THR A 419 37.98 6.95 -3.55
C THR A 419 38.92 5.74 -3.46
N THR A 420 39.41 5.26 -4.61
CA THR A 420 40.35 4.11 -4.71
C THR A 420 41.59 4.30 -3.84
N ARG A 421 41.95 5.56 -3.53
CA ARG A 421 43.08 5.92 -2.66
C ARG A 421 42.81 5.63 -1.18
N VAL A 422 41.59 5.88 -0.71
CA VAL A 422 41.16 5.60 0.67
C VAL A 422 41.05 4.08 0.88
N MET A 423 40.47 3.37 -0.09
CA MET A 423 40.38 1.90 -0.09
C MET A 423 41.78 1.25 -0.09
N LYS A 424 42.73 1.78 -0.86
CA LYS A 424 44.12 1.30 -0.87
C LYS A 424 44.84 1.53 0.46
N ASN A 425 44.57 2.62 1.17
CA ASN A 425 45.19 2.88 2.48
C ASN A 425 44.65 1.95 3.57
N LEU A 426 43.35 1.67 3.58
CA LEU A 426 42.73 0.67 4.47
C LEU A 426 43.25 -0.74 4.21
N LEU A 427 43.35 -1.14 2.93
CA LEU A 427 43.96 -2.41 2.52
C LEU A 427 45.43 -2.51 2.94
N ARG A 428 46.20 -1.42 2.84
CA ARG A 428 47.62 -1.41 3.22
C ARG A 428 47.79 -1.63 4.72
N GLN A 429 46.97 -0.96 5.54
CA GLN A 429 46.97 -1.15 7.00
C GLN A 429 46.54 -2.57 7.42
N SER A 430 45.57 -3.16 6.70
CA SER A 430 45.12 -4.53 6.97
C SER A 430 46.08 -5.61 6.45
N ILE A 431 46.78 -5.38 5.33
CA ILE A 431 47.81 -6.29 4.80
C ILE A 431 49.07 -6.23 5.67
N GLU A 432 49.43 -5.06 6.20
CA GLU A 432 50.53 -4.91 7.16
C GLU A 432 50.24 -5.61 8.50
N SER A 433 48.97 -5.80 8.87
CA SER A 433 48.58 -6.59 10.05
C SER A 433 48.58 -8.11 9.82
N PHE A 434 48.50 -8.58 8.57
CA PHE A 434 48.46 -10.01 8.20
C PHE A 434 49.75 -10.55 7.54
N GLY A 435 50.64 -9.68 7.09
CA GLY A 435 51.84 -9.99 6.31
C GLY A 435 53.03 -10.61 7.07
N ARG A 436 52.79 -11.48 8.06
CA ARG A 436 53.82 -12.36 8.64
C ARG A 436 53.33 -13.81 8.72
N LYS A 437 53.15 -14.45 7.55
CA LYS A 437 53.26 -15.91 7.31
C LYS A 437 52.66 -16.25 5.94
N ALA A 438 53.50 -16.31 4.90
CA ALA A 438 53.31 -17.16 3.72
C ALA A 438 54.51 -16.97 2.77
N VAL A 439 55.53 -17.80 2.96
CA VAL A 439 56.57 -18.07 1.98
C VAL A 439 56.55 -19.58 1.76
N VAL A 440 56.88 -20.00 0.53
CA VAL A 440 57.06 -21.38 0.04
C VAL A 440 55.81 -21.99 -0.59
N ILE A 441 55.80 -22.09 -1.92
CA ILE A 441 55.85 -23.33 -2.72
C ILE A 441 55.88 -22.91 -4.20
N ASP A 442 57.07 -22.90 -4.78
CA ASP A 442 57.27 -22.84 -6.24
C ASP A 442 58.46 -23.72 -6.59
N SER A 443 58.19 -24.95 -7.04
CA SER A 443 59.11 -25.78 -7.85
C SER A 443 58.54 -27.20 -8.00
N ALA A 444 57.69 -27.44 -8.99
CA ALA A 444 57.57 -28.76 -9.66
C ALA A 444 56.48 -28.70 -10.73
N LEU A 445 56.80 -28.32 -11.98
CA LEU A 445 56.12 -28.83 -13.20
C LEU A 445 56.68 -28.18 -14.47
N THR A 446 57.88 -28.60 -14.89
CA THR A 446 58.35 -28.35 -16.27
C THR A 446 59.08 -29.56 -16.81
N ARG A 447 58.38 -30.43 -17.53
CA ARG A 447 58.97 -31.28 -18.59
C ARG A 447 57.86 -31.92 -19.42
N THR A 448 57.64 -31.38 -20.63
CA THR A 448 57.22 -32.05 -21.89
C THR A 448 56.46 -31.06 -22.79
N GLY A 449 57.20 -30.24 -23.55
CA GLY A 449 56.61 -29.27 -24.47
C GLY A 449 57.42 -29.20 -25.74
N ARG A 450 57.00 -29.95 -26.77
CA ARG A 450 57.35 -29.72 -28.19
C ARG A 450 56.47 -30.49 -29.20
N ALA A 451 55.70 -31.50 -28.76
CA ALA A 451 54.65 -32.12 -29.59
C ALA A 451 53.24 -31.51 -29.38
N ARG A 452 53.04 -30.71 -28.33
CA ARG A 452 51.75 -30.08 -27.98
C ARG A 452 51.40 -28.86 -28.85
N THR A 453 52.39 -28.15 -29.37
CA THR A 453 52.18 -26.84 -30.02
C THR A 453 51.44 -26.94 -31.36
N ALA A 454 51.66 -28.01 -32.13
CA ALA A 454 50.94 -28.23 -33.39
C ALA A 454 49.47 -28.61 -33.15
N ALA A 455 49.19 -29.45 -32.15
CA ALA A 455 47.82 -29.82 -31.77
C ALA A 455 47.05 -28.66 -31.12
N ILE A 456 47.74 -27.79 -30.37
CA ILE A 456 47.15 -26.58 -29.79
C ILE A 456 46.78 -25.60 -30.90
N ASN A 457 47.63 -25.38 -31.90
CA ASN A 457 47.32 -24.45 -32.99
C ASN A 457 46.12 -24.92 -33.82
N THR A 458 46.03 -26.21 -34.16
CA THR A 458 44.84 -26.76 -34.86
C THR A 458 43.58 -26.75 -33.99
N ALA A 459 43.71 -26.86 -32.66
CA ALA A 459 42.60 -26.71 -31.73
C ALA A 459 42.15 -25.24 -31.62
N VAL A 460 43.09 -24.29 -31.60
CA VAL A 460 42.80 -22.85 -31.58
C VAL A 460 42.08 -22.44 -32.86
N ASP A 461 42.55 -22.84 -34.04
CA ASP A 461 41.90 -22.50 -35.33
C ASP A 461 40.46 -23.07 -35.41
N ARG A 462 40.24 -24.27 -34.85
CA ARG A 462 38.90 -24.88 -34.78
C ARG A 462 38.00 -24.19 -33.75
N ILE A 463 38.57 -23.73 -32.64
CA ILE A 463 37.85 -22.97 -31.61
C ILE A 463 37.50 -21.58 -32.14
N GLU A 464 38.38 -20.92 -32.89
CA GLU A 464 38.12 -19.63 -33.53
C GLU A 464 37.00 -19.72 -34.57
N LEU A 465 37.02 -20.73 -35.44
CA LEU A 465 35.96 -20.95 -36.42
C LEU A 465 34.62 -21.31 -35.75
N ALA A 466 34.65 -22.13 -34.68
CA ALA A 466 33.46 -22.47 -33.92
C ALA A 466 32.89 -21.26 -33.15
N LEU A 467 33.75 -20.45 -32.50
CA LEU A 467 33.31 -19.23 -31.82
C LEU A 467 32.76 -18.20 -32.81
N SER A 468 33.38 -18.02 -33.98
CA SER A 468 32.90 -17.05 -34.96
C SER A 468 31.50 -17.41 -35.47
N ASN A 469 31.27 -18.69 -35.80
CA ASN A 469 29.96 -19.16 -36.26
C ASN A 469 28.92 -19.13 -35.13
N GLU A 470 29.29 -19.55 -33.91
CA GLU A 470 28.38 -19.56 -32.76
C GLU A 470 28.03 -18.13 -32.30
N MET A 471 28.97 -17.18 -32.42
CA MET A 471 28.71 -15.76 -32.12
C MET A 471 27.84 -15.09 -33.19
N GLU A 472 27.99 -15.44 -34.46
CA GLU A 472 27.14 -14.93 -35.55
C GLU A 472 25.71 -15.46 -35.43
N ASP A 473 25.55 -16.76 -35.15
CA ASP A 473 24.26 -17.38 -34.86
C ASP A 473 23.61 -16.81 -33.58
N THR A 474 24.41 -16.56 -32.54
CA THR A 474 23.94 -15.94 -31.28
C THR A 474 23.54 -14.48 -31.50
N ALA A 475 24.29 -13.71 -32.28
CA ALA A 475 23.96 -12.33 -32.60
C ALA A 475 22.68 -12.24 -33.44
N ALA A 476 22.53 -13.10 -34.44
CA ALA A 476 21.30 -13.20 -35.24
C ALA A 476 20.09 -13.62 -34.40
N SER A 477 20.28 -14.58 -33.48
CA SER A 477 19.24 -14.99 -32.52
C SER A 477 18.85 -13.86 -31.57
N ILE A 478 19.83 -13.15 -30.99
CA ILE A 478 19.57 -12.03 -30.08
C ILE A 478 18.84 -10.90 -30.80
N VAL A 479 19.21 -10.57 -32.04
CA VAL A 479 18.52 -9.54 -32.84
C VAL A 479 17.08 -9.97 -33.13
N GLY A 480 16.86 -11.22 -33.56
CA GLY A 480 15.53 -11.77 -33.80
C GLY A 480 14.65 -11.80 -32.55
N ASP A 481 15.20 -12.23 -31.42
CA ASP A 481 14.51 -12.28 -30.14
C ASP A 481 14.20 -10.87 -29.62
N THR A 482 15.11 -9.91 -29.80
CA THR A 482 14.92 -8.52 -29.38
C THR A 482 13.85 -7.83 -30.23
N GLU A 483 13.84 -8.03 -31.56
CA GLU A 483 12.78 -7.52 -32.44
C GLU A 483 11.41 -8.13 -32.13
N ALA A 484 11.38 -9.45 -31.87
CA ALA A 484 10.15 -10.14 -31.48
C ALA A 484 9.62 -9.64 -30.13
N LEU A 485 10.51 -9.40 -29.16
CA LEU A 485 10.18 -8.89 -27.84
C LEU A 485 9.68 -7.44 -27.92
N LEU A 486 10.36 -6.57 -28.68
CA LEU A 486 9.96 -5.18 -28.91
C LEU A 486 8.60 -5.08 -29.63
N SER A 487 8.38 -5.93 -30.64
CA SER A 487 7.10 -6.03 -31.36
C SER A 487 5.97 -6.50 -30.44
N THR A 488 6.25 -7.50 -29.60
CA THR A 488 5.28 -8.03 -28.62
C THR A 488 4.94 -6.99 -27.56
N GLU A 489 5.94 -6.30 -27.02
CA GLU A 489 5.76 -5.27 -25.99
C GLU A 489 5.02 -4.06 -26.54
N THR A 490 5.34 -3.61 -27.77
CA THR A 490 4.60 -2.53 -28.46
C THR A 490 3.13 -2.92 -28.67
N ARG A 491 2.86 -4.17 -29.07
CA ARG A 491 1.50 -4.69 -29.24
C ARG A 491 0.74 -4.76 -27.91
N LEU A 492 1.40 -5.17 -26.82
CA LEU A 492 0.81 -5.20 -25.49
C LEU A 492 0.52 -3.78 -24.97
N LEU A 493 1.44 -2.84 -25.20
CA LEU A 493 1.27 -1.44 -24.81
C LEU A 493 0.07 -0.80 -25.53
N LYS A 494 -0.05 -1.03 -26.84
CA LYS A 494 -1.19 -0.58 -27.64
C LYS A 494 -2.52 -1.15 -27.10
N LYS A 495 -2.58 -2.45 -26.81
CA LYS A 495 -3.78 -3.07 -26.22
C LYS A 495 -4.13 -2.50 -24.85
N ARG A 496 -3.12 -2.26 -24.00
CA ARG A 496 -3.33 -1.65 -22.68
C ARG A 496 -3.91 -0.24 -22.83
N MET A 497 -3.34 0.58 -23.72
CA MET A 497 -3.84 1.91 -24.03
C MET A 497 -5.29 1.91 -24.56
N GLU A 498 -5.62 1.01 -25.49
CA GLU A 498 -6.98 0.85 -26.01
C GLU A 498 -7.96 0.46 -24.90
N SER A 499 -7.57 -0.46 -24.02
CA SER A 499 -8.39 -0.89 -22.88
C SER A 499 -8.62 0.22 -21.85
N GLU A 500 -7.58 1.02 -21.58
CA GLU A 500 -7.66 2.13 -20.62
C GLU A 500 -8.49 3.29 -21.19
N SER A 501 -8.35 3.57 -22.48
CA SER A 501 -9.22 4.51 -23.20
C SER A 501 -10.69 4.07 -23.17
N ALA A 502 -10.97 2.79 -23.37
CA ALA A 502 -12.33 2.25 -23.28
C ALA A 502 -12.90 2.34 -21.86
N ASN A 503 -12.08 2.05 -20.84
CA ASN A 503 -12.48 2.17 -19.43
C ASN A 503 -12.79 3.62 -19.06
N LEU A 504 -11.92 4.57 -19.42
CA LEU A 504 -12.13 6.00 -19.21
C LEU A 504 -13.40 6.50 -19.91
N SER A 505 -13.65 6.06 -21.15
CA SER A 505 -14.89 6.38 -21.86
C SER A 505 -16.13 5.83 -21.17
N SER A 506 -16.06 4.61 -20.60
CA SER A 506 -17.16 4.00 -19.83
C SER A 506 -17.42 4.77 -18.52
N GLN A 507 -16.37 5.08 -17.75
CA GLN A 507 -16.49 5.87 -16.52
C GLN A 507 -17.06 7.27 -16.78
N LEU A 508 -16.67 7.90 -17.89
CA LEU A 508 -17.21 9.20 -18.30
C LEU A 508 -18.72 9.11 -18.58
N LYS A 509 -19.17 8.05 -19.25
CA LYS A 509 -20.59 7.80 -19.55
C LYS A 509 -21.39 7.59 -18.26
N LEU A 510 -20.89 6.79 -17.32
CA LEU A 510 -21.51 6.56 -16.02
C LEU A 510 -21.58 7.85 -15.18
N THR A 511 -20.50 8.63 -15.16
CA THR A 511 -20.46 9.92 -14.45
C THR A 511 -21.47 10.90 -15.04
N LYS A 512 -21.57 10.98 -16.37
CA LYS A 512 -22.57 11.82 -17.06
C LYS A 512 -24.00 11.42 -16.69
N GLN A 513 -24.27 10.11 -16.60
CA GLN A 513 -25.59 9.59 -16.23
C GLN A 513 -25.94 9.85 -14.76
N SER A 514 -25.00 9.59 -13.83
CA SER A 514 -25.18 9.86 -12.40
C SER A 514 -25.40 11.34 -12.12
N LEU A 515 -24.63 12.22 -12.77
CA LEU A 515 -24.80 13.67 -12.63
C LEU A 515 -26.16 14.13 -13.16
N LYS A 516 -26.60 13.60 -14.32
CA LYS A 516 -27.93 13.90 -14.90
C LYS A 516 -29.06 13.50 -13.93
N GLN A 517 -28.96 12.33 -13.31
CA GLN A 517 -29.94 11.87 -12.32
C GLN A 517 -29.94 12.73 -11.05
N SER A 518 -28.76 13.10 -10.54
CA SER A 518 -28.62 13.96 -9.37
C SER A 518 -29.21 15.36 -9.60
N MET A 519 -28.94 15.97 -10.76
CA MET A 519 -29.49 17.28 -11.11
C MET A 519 -31.01 17.22 -11.29
N ALA A 520 -31.53 16.19 -11.98
CA ALA A 520 -32.97 15.99 -12.11
C ALA A 520 -33.66 15.89 -10.73
N GLY A 521 -33.07 15.15 -9.79
CA GLY A 521 -33.58 15.05 -8.42
C GLY A 521 -33.59 16.38 -7.67
N LYS A 522 -32.53 17.19 -7.80
CA LYS A 522 -32.46 18.53 -7.16
C LYS A 522 -33.47 19.51 -7.76
N VAL A 523 -33.59 19.53 -9.08
CA VAL A 523 -34.56 20.38 -9.78
C VAL A 523 -35.99 19.98 -9.40
N GLN A 524 -36.29 18.69 -9.34
CA GLN A 524 -37.59 18.19 -8.92
C GLN A 524 -37.91 18.57 -7.45
N ALA A 525 -36.94 18.43 -6.54
CA ALA A 525 -37.10 18.83 -5.14
C ALA A 525 -37.38 20.33 -4.99
N GLN A 526 -36.60 21.20 -5.65
CA GLN A 526 -36.84 22.66 -5.64
C GLN A 526 -38.20 23.02 -6.25
N THR A 527 -38.62 22.33 -7.31
CA THR A 527 -39.94 22.53 -7.92
C THR A 527 -41.06 22.14 -6.95
N THR A 528 -40.91 21.04 -6.22
CA THR A 528 -41.88 20.62 -5.20
C THR A 528 -41.94 21.59 -4.03
N GLU A 529 -40.80 22.07 -3.52
CA GLU A 529 -40.76 23.08 -2.44
C GLU A 529 -41.45 24.39 -2.87
N MET A 530 -41.15 24.88 -4.08
CA MET A 530 -41.79 26.07 -4.63
C MET A 530 -43.31 25.88 -4.75
N LYS A 531 -43.75 24.71 -5.23
CA LYS A 531 -45.17 24.38 -5.35
C LYS A 531 -45.88 24.36 -3.98
N CYS A 532 -45.29 23.72 -2.98
CA CYS A 532 -45.85 23.68 -1.63
C CYS A 532 -45.89 25.08 -0.98
N PHE A 533 -44.89 25.92 -1.22
CA PHE A 533 -44.89 27.31 -0.76
C PHE A 533 -46.04 28.10 -1.37
N ILE A 534 -46.26 27.97 -2.69
CA ILE A 534 -47.36 28.63 -3.40
C ILE A 534 -48.71 28.13 -2.89
N GLU A 535 -48.90 26.81 -2.77
CA GLU A 535 -50.14 26.23 -2.22
C GLU A 535 -50.43 26.75 -0.80
N GLY A 536 -49.38 26.89 0.03
CA GLY A 536 -49.50 27.47 1.38
C GLY A 536 -49.91 28.95 1.36
N GLN A 537 -49.34 29.77 0.48
CA GLN A 537 -49.74 31.18 0.32
C GLN A 537 -51.19 31.30 -0.18
N THR A 538 -51.58 30.48 -1.17
CA THR A 538 -52.95 30.43 -1.68
C THR A 538 -53.96 30.04 -0.60
N GLN A 539 -53.65 29.02 0.21
CA GLN A 539 -54.50 28.63 1.34
C GLN A 539 -54.59 29.72 2.40
N ALA A 540 -53.49 30.43 2.69
CA ALA A 540 -53.49 31.55 3.63
C ALA A 540 -54.37 32.71 3.15
N VAL A 541 -54.30 33.06 1.86
CA VAL A 541 -55.17 34.07 1.24
C VAL A 541 -56.63 33.63 1.27
N GLN A 542 -56.92 32.37 0.93
CA GLN A 542 -58.27 31.83 0.97
C GLN A 542 -58.84 31.83 2.40
N SER A 543 -58.04 31.40 3.38
CA SER A 543 -58.44 31.42 4.80
C SER A 543 -58.65 32.83 5.32
N TYR A 544 -57.82 33.78 4.90
CA TYR A 544 -58.03 35.20 5.20
C TYR A 544 -59.33 35.72 4.59
N MET A 545 -59.63 35.35 3.34
CA MET A 545 -60.90 35.69 2.71
C MET A 545 -62.09 35.11 3.47
N ASP A 546 -62.07 33.81 3.78
CA ASP A 546 -63.18 33.11 4.44
C ASP A 546 -63.44 33.63 5.87
N SER A 547 -62.39 34.12 6.55
CA SER A 547 -62.49 34.64 7.92
C SER A 547 -62.75 36.14 8.01
N ALA A 548 -62.19 36.95 7.11
CA ALA A 548 -62.28 38.41 7.16
C ALA A 548 -63.46 38.99 6.38
N LEU A 549 -63.90 38.34 5.28
CA LEU A 549 -65.05 38.82 4.52
C LEU A 549 -66.37 38.82 5.32
N PRO A 550 -66.75 37.76 6.06
CA PRO A 550 -68.06 37.71 6.73
C PRO A 550 -68.25 38.78 7.81
N VAL A 551 -67.16 39.25 8.42
CA VAL A 551 -67.20 40.17 9.56
C VAL A 551 -67.39 41.63 9.12
N ASN A 552 -67.00 41.99 7.89
CA ASN A 552 -67.06 43.37 7.38
C ASN A 552 -68.07 43.60 6.24
N LEU A 553 -68.66 42.55 5.67
CA LEU A 553 -69.52 42.65 4.48
C LEU A 553 -71.04 42.51 4.72
N ASN A 554 -71.51 42.50 5.98
CA ASN A 554 -72.95 42.67 6.27
C ASN A 554 -73.53 44.03 5.80
N VAL A 555 -72.69 44.89 5.20
CA VAL A 555 -73.03 46.22 4.69
C VAL A 555 -73.11 46.27 3.15
N PHE A 556 -72.68 45.25 2.41
CA PHE A 556 -72.66 45.25 0.93
C PHE A 556 -73.62 44.20 0.34
N SER A 557 -74.17 44.47 -0.86
CA SER A 557 -75.07 43.54 -1.55
C SER A 557 -74.34 42.27 -2.01
N ARG A 558 -75.05 41.13 -2.10
CA ARG A 558 -74.51 39.85 -2.62
C ARG A 558 -73.79 40.01 -3.95
N GLU A 559 -74.31 40.86 -4.82
CA GLU A 559 -73.74 41.13 -6.14
C GLU A 559 -72.33 41.75 -6.06
N VAL A 560 -72.08 42.62 -5.07
CA VAL A 560 -70.73 43.16 -4.83
C VAL A 560 -69.80 42.08 -4.29
N GLN A 561 -70.28 41.18 -3.44
CA GLN A 561 -69.49 40.06 -2.92
C GLN A 561 -69.12 39.06 -4.02
N ASP A 562 -70.08 38.71 -4.88
CA ASP A 562 -69.86 37.80 -6.00
C ASP A 562 -68.90 38.40 -7.04
N ASN A 563 -69.05 39.69 -7.38
CA ASN A 563 -68.14 40.38 -8.29
C ASN A 563 -66.72 40.50 -7.70
N LEU A 564 -66.58 40.75 -6.40
CA LEU A 564 -65.28 40.79 -5.73
C LEU A 564 -64.62 39.42 -5.72
N ARG A 565 -65.38 38.36 -5.44
CA ARG A 565 -64.91 36.97 -5.46
C ARG A 565 -64.44 36.57 -6.85
N VAL A 566 -65.24 36.81 -7.89
CA VAL A 566 -64.87 36.52 -9.29
C VAL A 566 -63.64 37.33 -9.70
N GLY A 567 -63.53 38.60 -9.28
CA GLY A 567 -62.35 39.42 -9.52
C GLY A 567 -61.08 38.86 -8.87
N ILE A 568 -61.19 38.35 -7.64
CA ILE A 568 -60.06 37.73 -6.93
C ILE A 568 -59.69 36.39 -7.56
N GLU A 569 -60.65 35.51 -7.85
CA GLU A 569 -60.41 34.22 -8.51
C GLU A 569 -59.74 34.42 -9.88
N SER A 570 -60.17 35.42 -10.65
CA SER A 570 -59.55 35.79 -11.94
C SER A 570 -58.13 36.31 -11.78
N ALA A 571 -57.88 37.21 -10.82
CA ALA A 571 -56.54 37.75 -10.55
C ALA A 571 -55.57 36.66 -10.04
N LEU A 572 -56.08 35.71 -9.24
CA LEU A 572 -55.30 34.58 -8.75
C LEU A 572 -54.94 33.62 -9.89
N ALA A 573 -55.88 33.34 -10.80
CA ALA A 573 -55.63 32.52 -11.98
C ALA A 573 -54.55 33.16 -12.89
N GLU A 574 -54.65 34.46 -13.14
CA GLU A 574 -53.70 35.23 -13.94
C GLU A 574 -52.29 35.21 -13.33
N GLN A 575 -52.16 35.49 -12.02
CA GLN A 575 -50.90 35.37 -11.30
C GLN A 575 -50.31 33.95 -11.32
N THR A 576 -51.17 32.93 -11.22
CA THR A 576 -50.70 31.53 -11.26
C THR A 576 -50.12 31.19 -12.64
N THR A 577 -50.73 31.67 -13.73
CA THR A 577 -50.20 31.51 -15.09
C THR A 577 -48.90 32.28 -15.34
N GLU A 578 -48.80 33.53 -14.88
CA GLU A 578 -47.56 34.31 -15.00
C GLU A 578 -46.43 33.64 -14.21
N LEU A 579 -46.72 33.16 -13.00
CA LEU A 579 -45.75 32.46 -12.16
C LEU A 579 -45.28 31.14 -12.78
N ASP A 580 -46.19 30.34 -13.37
CA ASP A 580 -45.84 29.10 -14.09
C ASP A 580 -44.93 29.38 -15.29
N ALA A 581 -45.19 30.48 -16.02
CA ALA A 581 -44.32 30.92 -17.12
C ALA A 581 -42.93 31.36 -16.61
N VAL A 582 -42.85 32.10 -15.50
CA VAL A 582 -41.58 32.51 -14.86
C VAL A 582 -40.80 31.29 -14.39
N VAL A 583 -41.45 30.32 -13.74
CA VAL A 583 -40.81 29.09 -13.27
C VAL A 583 -40.26 28.28 -14.45
N LYS A 584 -41.04 28.10 -15.53
CA LYS A 584 -40.57 27.40 -16.74
C LYS A 584 -39.39 28.11 -17.40
N SER A 585 -39.42 29.44 -17.48
CA SER A 585 -38.32 30.24 -18.02
C SER A 585 -37.05 30.10 -17.17
N ALA A 586 -37.17 30.22 -15.85
CA ALA A 586 -36.05 30.07 -14.92
C ALA A 586 -35.46 28.65 -14.96
N LEU A 587 -36.30 27.62 -15.11
CA LEU A 587 -35.87 26.24 -15.28
C LEU A 587 -35.05 26.06 -16.56
N ALA A 588 -35.52 26.58 -17.69
CA ALA A 588 -34.83 26.50 -18.98
C ALA A 588 -33.48 27.25 -18.95
N GLU A 589 -33.41 28.40 -18.28
CA GLU A 589 -32.17 29.15 -18.07
C GLU A 589 -31.18 28.39 -17.18
N GLN A 590 -31.66 27.76 -16.10
CA GLN A 590 -30.84 26.92 -15.23
C GLN A 590 -30.33 25.66 -15.96
N GLU A 591 -31.16 25.03 -16.80
CA GLU A 591 -30.76 23.90 -17.66
C GLU A 591 -29.67 24.30 -18.66
N MET A 592 -29.81 25.43 -19.37
CA MET A 592 -28.76 25.93 -20.25
C MET A 592 -27.46 26.26 -19.50
N THR A 593 -27.56 26.90 -18.34
CA THR A 593 -26.40 27.29 -17.54
C THR A 593 -25.67 26.06 -16.99
N THR A 594 -26.40 25.05 -16.53
CA THR A 594 -25.82 23.79 -16.05
C THR A 594 -25.22 22.98 -17.20
N GLU A 595 -25.83 22.95 -18.39
CA GLU A 595 -25.28 22.31 -19.58
C GLU A 595 -23.98 22.99 -20.06
N ALA A 596 -23.94 24.33 -20.05
CA ALA A 596 -22.74 25.09 -20.37
C ALA A 596 -21.59 24.82 -19.36
N MET A 597 -21.90 24.82 -18.06
CA MET A 597 -20.94 24.43 -17.02
C MET A 597 -20.45 22.99 -17.22
N PHE A 598 -21.34 22.07 -17.55
CA PHE A 598 -21.00 20.66 -17.79
C PHE A 598 -20.05 20.51 -18.98
N LYS A 599 -20.32 21.20 -20.09
CA LYS A 599 -19.47 21.20 -21.29
C LYS A 599 -18.08 21.78 -21.00
N SER A 600 -18.00 22.82 -20.16
CA SER A 600 -16.74 23.42 -19.70
C SER A 600 -15.92 22.46 -18.81
N VAL A 601 -16.56 21.77 -17.87
CA VAL A 601 -15.90 20.80 -16.99
C VAL A 601 -15.40 19.59 -17.79
N LEU A 602 -16.18 19.10 -18.75
CA LEU A 602 -15.80 18.01 -19.66
C LEU A 602 -14.53 18.35 -20.44
N THR A 603 -14.53 19.48 -21.15
CA THR A 603 -13.36 19.93 -21.93
C THR A 603 -12.13 20.14 -21.06
N LYS A 604 -12.29 20.64 -19.82
CA LYS A 604 -11.18 20.78 -18.87
C LYS A 604 -10.62 19.42 -18.44
N ARG A 605 -11.49 18.42 -18.21
CA ARG A 605 -11.05 17.06 -17.84
C ARG A 605 -10.38 16.33 -19.00
N GLU A 606 -10.91 16.44 -20.22
CA GLU A 606 -10.30 15.89 -21.43
C GLU A 606 -8.89 16.45 -21.64
N LYS A 607 -8.73 17.77 -21.55
CA LYS A 607 -7.42 18.43 -21.66
C LYS A 607 -6.45 17.98 -20.56
N MET A 608 -6.93 17.77 -19.33
CA MET A 608 -6.11 17.28 -18.22
C MET A 608 -5.68 15.82 -18.45
N ALA A 609 -6.57 14.96 -18.94
CA ALA A 609 -6.27 13.58 -19.27
C ALA A 609 -5.22 13.50 -20.40
N GLU A 610 -5.39 14.28 -21.47
CA GLU A 610 -4.43 14.38 -22.57
C GLU A 610 -3.05 14.86 -22.07
N THR A 611 -3.02 15.84 -21.17
CA THR A 611 -1.78 16.35 -20.57
C THR A 611 -1.08 15.28 -19.72
N LYS A 612 -1.85 14.54 -18.90
CA LYS A 612 -1.30 13.43 -18.10
C LYS A 612 -0.75 12.31 -18.97
N LEU A 613 -1.46 11.96 -20.05
CA LEU A 613 -1.02 10.96 -21.02
C LEU A 613 0.29 11.37 -21.70
N LYS A 614 0.39 12.60 -22.21
CA LYS A 614 1.62 13.14 -22.83
C LYS A 614 2.79 13.13 -21.85
N LYS A 615 2.54 13.47 -20.58
CA LYS A 615 3.57 13.44 -19.53
C LYS A 615 4.04 12.01 -19.24
N ALA A 616 3.11 11.06 -19.09
CA ALA A 616 3.46 9.66 -18.85
C ALA A 616 4.26 9.05 -20.00
N LEU A 617 3.91 9.36 -21.25
CA LEU A 617 4.68 8.94 -22.43
C LEU A 617 6.10 9.50 -22.42
N ALA A 618 6.27 10.80 -22.14
CA ALA A 618 7.59 11.43 -22.07
C ALA A 618 8.45 10.87 -20.91
N GLU A 619 7.85 10.58 -19.75
CA GLU A 619 8.54 9.95 -18.62
C GLU A 619 8.98 8.52 -18.95
N GLN A 620 8.12 7.75 -19.64
CA GLN A 620 8.46 6.40 -20.08
C GLN A 620 9.57 6.40 -21.16
N GLU A 621 9.51 7.31 -22.13
CA GLU A 621 10.54 7.50 -23.15
C GLU A 621 11.90 7.82 -22.52
N LYS A 622 11.92 8.75 -21.55
CA LYS A 622 13.14 9.08 -20.79
C LYS A 622 13.67 7.90 -19.96
N ALA A 623 12.78 7.09 -19.37
CA ALA A 623 13.17 5.92 -18.59
C ALA A 623 13.80 4.84 -19.49
N MET A 624 13.24 4.60 -20.67
CA MET A 624 13.81 3.70 -21.66
C MET A 624 15.17 4.20 -22.16
N GLU A 625 15.30 5.50 -22.47
CA GLU A 625 16.57 6.10 -22.87
C GLU A 625 17.65 5.95 -21.79
N THR A 626 17.28 6.10 -20.52
CA THR A 626 18.21 5.98 -19.39
C THR A 626 18.68 4.54 -19.21
N LYS A 627 17.76 3.55 -19.26
CA LYS A 627 18.12 2.12 -19.19
C LYS A 627 19.03 1.73 -20.34
N PHE A 628 18.70 2.17 -21.54
CA PHE A 628 19.49 1.88 -22.74
C PHE A 628 20.90 2.46 -22.66
N LYS A 629 21.06 3.71 -22.20
CA LYS A 629 22.39 4.31 -21.97
C LYS A 629 23.20 3.55 -20.92
N ALA A 630 22.55 3.03 -19.88
CA ALA A 630 23.22 2.25 -18.85
C ALA A 630 23.71 0.89 -19.37
N GLU A 631 22.90 0.18 -20.16
CA GLU A 631 23.31 -1.07 -20.82
C GLU A 631 24.45 -0.85 -21.81
N LEU A 632 24.37 0.21 -22.62
CA LEU A 632 25.44 0.58 -23.56
C LEU A 632 26.76 0.89 -22.83
N ALA A 633 26.70 1.58 -21.69
CA ALA A 633 27.86 1.84 -20.84
C ALA A 633 28.44 0.54 -20.27
N GLY A 634 27.60 -0.39 -19.80
CA GLY A 634 28.02 -1.70 -19.32
C GLY A 634 28.75 -2.52 -20.39
N HIS A 635 28.23 -2.52 -21.62
CA HIS A 635 28.90 -3.18 -22.75
C HIS A 635 30.24 -2.53 -23.11
N LYS A 636 30.31 -1.19 -23.07
CA LYS A 636 31.56 -0.46 -23.30
C LYS A 636 32.63 -0.82 -22.27
N ASP A 637 32.25 -0.90 -20.99
CA ASP A 637 33.17 -1.26 -19.91
C ASP A 637 33.65 -2.71 -20.04
N GLY A 638 32.76 -3.64 -20.42
CA GLY A 638 33.13 -5.02 -20.75
C GLY A 638 34.15 -5.09 -21.90
N LEU A 639 33.98 -4.27 -22.93
CA LEU A 639 34.90 -4.20 -24.08
C LEU A 639 36.27 -3.64 -23.68
N VAL A 640 36.31 -2.63 -22.82
CA VAL A 640 37.56 -2.10 -22.23
C VAL A 640 38.26 -3.14 -21.37
N GLN A 641 37.52 -3.96 -20.62
CA GLN A 641 38.08 -5.05 -19.82
C GLN A 641 38.68 -6.16 -20.69
N ILE A 642 38.01 -6.52 -21.79
CA ILE A 642 38.53 -7.46 -22.79
C ILE A 642 39.80 -6.91 -23.43
N GLN A 643 39.81 -5.63 -23.83
CA GLN A 643 40.98 -4.97 -24.40
C GLN A 643 42.15 -4.93 -23.41
N SER A 644 41.88 -4.67 -22.13
CA SER A 644 42.89 -4.67 -21.06
C SER A 644 43.48 -6.07 -20.82
N SER A 645 42.63 -7.09 -20.85
CA SER A 645 43.05 -8.51 -20.72
C SER A 645 43.91 -8.94 -21.91
N LEU A 646 43.55 -8.52 -23.13
CA LEU A 646 44.33 -8.77 -24.34
C LEU A 646 45.70 -8.09 -24.31
N LEU A 647 45.77 -6.85 -23.81
CA LEU A 647 47.04 -6.13 -23.61
C LEU A 647 47.93 -6.83 -22.58
N ALA A 648 47.38 -7.27 -21.45
CA ALA A 648 48.12 -8.02 -20.45
C ALA A 648 48.66 -9.35 -21.00
N MET A 649 47.83 -10.09 -21.76
CA MET A 649 48.26 -11.32 -22.43
C MET A 649 49.36 -11.07 -23.47
N LYS A 650 49.31 -9.95 -24.20
CA LYS A 650 50.35 -9.56 -25.15
C LYS A 650 51.68 -9.28 -24.44
N ASP A 651 51.65 -8.58 -23.31
CA ASP A 651 52.86 -8.26 -22.53
C ASP A 651 53.47 -9.52 -21.92
N ASP A 652 52.66 -10.44 -21.38
CA ASP A 652 53.11 -11.74 -20.88
C ASP A 652 53.73 -12.60 -22.00
N ALA A 653 53.13 -12.60 -23.18
CA ALA A 653 53.67 -13.31 -24.34
C ALA A 653 54.97 -12.70 -24.88
N LYS A 654 55.15 -11.38 -24.78
CA LYS A 654 56.40 -10.69 -25.10
C LYS A 654 57.53 -11.11 -24.14
N VAL A 655 57.25 -11.13 -22.83
CA VAL A 655 58.19 -11.63 -21.80
C VAL A 655 58.59 -13.08 -22.06
N HIS A 656 57.66 -13.91 -22.55
CA HIS A 656 57.94 -15.30 -22.92
C HIS A 656 58.73 -15.43 -24.24
N SER A 657 58.54 -14.52 -25.19
CA SER A 657 59.26 -14.57 -26.46
C SER A 657 60.71 -14.08 -26.37
N ASP A 658 61.03 -13.14 -25.47
CA ASP A 658 62.42 -12.72 -25.25
C ASP A 658 63.29 -13.88 -24.70
N ARG A 659 62.65 -14.94 -24.18
CA ARG A 659 63.31 -16.18 -23.74
C ARG A 659 63.42 -17.28 -24.81
N ASN A 660 62.58 -17.26 -25.84
CA ASN A 660 62.51 -18.31 -26.88
C ASN A 660 62.19 -17.66 -28.22
N GLY A 661 63.19 -17.05 -28.86
CA GLY A 661 63.00 -16.34 -30.13
C GLY A 661 62.43 -17.26 -31.22
N SER A 662 61.14 -17.08 -31.57
CA SER A 662 60.54 -17.39 -32.90
C SER A 662 59.00 -17.19 -32.99
N SER A 663 58.24 -16.82 -31.93
CA SER A 663 56.75 -16.80 -31.99
C SER A 663 56.08 -15.41 -32.00
N ILE A 664 56.82 -14.32 -32.19
CA ILE A 664 56.25 -12.94 -32.10
C ILE A 664 55.36 -12.56 -33.29
N SER A 665 55.61 -13.08 -34.49
CA SER A 665 54.89 -12.65 -35.70
C SER A 665 53.43 -13.12 -35.73
N VAL A 666 53.15 -14.35 -35.28
CA VAL A 666 51.79 -14.92 -35.29
C VAL A 666 50.91 -14.26 -34.23
N LEU A 667 51.45 -14.02 -33.03
CA LEU A 667 50.69 -13.38 -31.95
C LEU A 667 50.32 -11.93 -32.28
N LEU A 668 51.21 -11.19 -32.97
CA LEU A 668 50.92 -9.82 -33.42
C LEU A 668 49.82 -9.78 -34.48
N VAL A 669 49.75 -10.78 -35.37
CA VAL A 669 48.70 -10.88 -36.38
C VAL A 669 47.35 -11.23 -35.74
N VAL A 670 47.30 -12.18 -34.79
CA VAL A 670 46.07 -12.53 -34.06
C VAL A 670 45.55 -11.36 -33.24
N VAL A 671 46.43 -10.63 -32.54
CA VAL A 671 46.03 -9.43 -31.78
C VAL A 671 45.54 -8.32 -32.71
N ALA A 672 46.16 -8.12 -33.88
CA ALA A 672 45.71 -7.14 -34.86
C ALA A 672 44.32 -7.49 -35.43
N ILE A 673 44.07 -8.76 -35.74
CA ILE A 673 42.78 -9.25 -36.24
C ILE A 673 41.69 -9.07 -35.18
N LEU A 674 41.95 -9.46 -33.92
CA LEU A 674 40.99 -9.31 -32.82
C LEU A 674 40.63 -7.85 -32.55
N VAL A 675 41.60 -6.93 -32.67
CA VAL A 675 41.35 -5.48 -32.54
C VAL A 675 40.51 -4.94 -33.70
N ILE A 676 40.76 -5.38 -34.93
CA ILE A 676 39.97 -4.97 -36.10
C ILE A 676 38.54 -5.49 -36.01
N VAL A 677 38.34 -6.76 -35.64
CA VAL A 677 37.01 -7.37 -35.46
C VAL A 677 36.22 -6.66 -34.36
N SER A 678 36.88 -6.33 -33.24
CA SER A 678 36.25 -5.59 -32.13
C SER A 678 35.82 -4.18 -32.53
N LEU A 679 36.60 -3.49 -33.38
CA LEU A 679 36.27 -2.16 -33.89
C LEU A 679 35.11 -2.19 -34.89
N PHE A 680 35.05 -3.21 -35.76
CA PHE A 680 33.94 -3.39 -36.71
C PHE A 680 32.64 -3.74 -36.01
N LEU A 681 32.67 -4.61 -34.98
CA LEU A 681 31.50 -4.92 -34.15
C LEU A 681 31.00 -3.69 -33.39
N ALA A 682 31.90 -2.90 -32.80
CA ALA A 682 31.50 -1.67 -32.11
C ALA A 682 30.89 -0.62 -33.05
N ALA A 683 31.43 -0.46 -34.26
CA ALA A 683 30.89 0.45 -35.27
C ALA A 683 29.55 -0.04 -35.86
N GLY A 684 29.41 -1.34 -36.09
CA GLY A 684 28.18 -1.97 -36.56
C GLY A 684 27.05 -1.85 -35.53
N VAL A 685 27.32 -2.17 -34.26
CA VAL A 685 26.37 -2.02 -33.16
C VAL A 685 25.99 -0.56 -32.96
N ALA A 686 26.94 0.38 -32.96
CA ALA A 686 26.63 1.81 -32.84
C ALA A 686 25.75 2.34 -34.00
N SER A 687 25.99 1.87 -35.23
CA SER A 687 25.20 2.27 -36.41
C SER A 687 23.80 1.67 -36.40
N LEU A 688 23.67 0.40 -36.01
CA LEU A 688 22.38 -0.29 -35.85
C LEU A 688 21.53 0.39 -34.77
N LEU A 689 22.15 0.73 -33.63
CA LEU A 689 21.49 1.41 -32.52
C LEU A 689 21.07 2.85 -32.88
N PHE A 690 21.84 3.57 -33.70
CA PHE A 690 21.48 4.91 -34.18
C PHE A 690 20.28 4.88 -35.16
N LEU A 691 20.21 3.85 -36.02
CA LEU A 691 19.11 3.67 -36.97
C LEU A 691 17.81 3.21 -36.28
N ILE A 692 17.91 2.36 -35.25
CA ILE A 692 16.77 1.97 -34.39
C ILE A 692 16.25 3.17 -33.58
N TYR A 693 17.16 4.00 -33.05
CA TYR A 693 16.80 5.19 -32.26
C TYR A 693 16.10 6.29 -33.08
N THR A 694 16.35 6.38 -34.40
CA THR A 694 15.75 7.40 -35.27
C THR A 694 14.47 6.95 -35.98
N ASN A 695 14.02 5.71 -35.74
CA ASN A 695 12.79 5.12 -36.29
C ASN A 695 12.73 5.15 -37.85
N ARG A 696 13.88 4.97 -38.50
CA ARG A 696 14.03 4.96 -39.97
C ARG A 696 14.27 3.54 -40.52
N ALA A 697 13.23 2.70 -40.41
CA ALA A 697 13.28 1.30 -40.84
C ALA A 697 13.69 1.11 -42.31
N ASP A 698 13.31 2.03 -43.20
CA ASP A 698 13.62 1.92 -44.64
C ASP A 698 15.09 2.23 -44.98
N GLU A 699 15.75 3.09 -44.19
CA GLU A 699 17.19 3.38 -44.37
C GLU A 699 18.07 2.26 -43.82
N LEU A 700 17.67 1.63 -42.71
CA LEU A 700 18.32 0.44 -42.14
C LEU A 700 18.33 -0.71 -43.15
N ARG A 701 17.20 -0.95 -43.82
CA ARG A 701 17.07 -1.97 -44.86
C ARG A 701 17.98 -1.71 -46.05
N SER A 702 18.02 -0.46 -46.56
CA SER A 702 18.90 -0.09 -47.69
C SER A 702 20.39 -0.19 -47.34
N TRP A 703 20.77 0.06 -46.08
CA TRP A 703 22.14 -0.07 -45.62
C TRP A 703 22.55 -1.54 -45.48
N LEU A 704 21.70 -2.39 -44.88
CA LEU A 704 21.94 -3.84 -44.77
C LEU A 704 22.04 -4.50 -46.14
N GLU A 705 21.19 -4.12 -47.10
CA GLU A 705 21.26 -4.64 -48.48
C GLU A 705 22.57 -4.25 -49.20
N ARG A 706 23.21 -3.11 -48.86
CA ARG A 706 24.53 -2.74 -49.40
C ARG A 706 25.67 -3.46 -48.69
N LEU A 707 25.60 -3.60 -47.37
CA LEU A 707 26.61 -4.31 -46.58
C LEU A 707 26.71 -5.79 -47.01
N VAL A 708 25.57 -6.44 -47.24
CA VAL A 708 25.50 -7.82 -47.75
C VAL A 708 25.99 -7.92 -49.20
N HIS A 709 25.95 -6.83 -49.97
CA HIS A 709 26.45 -6.83 -51.35
C HIS A 709 27.97 -6.59 -51.43
N ASP A 710 28.53 -5.86 -50.45
CA ASP A 710 29.96 -5.51 -50.37
C ASP A 710 30.81 -6.57 -49.61
N MET A 711 30.16 -7.46 -48.84
CA MET A 711 30.76 -8.67 -48.25
C MET A 711 30.69 -9.85 -49.23
#